data_AF-A0A9W8URU6-F1
#
_entry.id   AF-A0A9W8URU6-F1
#
_cell.length_a   1.000
_cell.length_b   1.000
_cell.length_c   1.000
_cell.angle_alpha   90.00
_cell.angle_beta   90.00
_cell.angle_gamma   90.00
#
_symmetry.space_group_name_H-M   'P 1'
#
loop_
_entity.id
_entity.type
_entity.pdbx_description
1 polymer ?
#
loop_
_entity_poly.entity_id
_entity_poly.type
_entity_poly.pdbx_seq_one_letter_code
_entity_poly.pdbx_strand_id
1 'polypeptide(L)'
;MEAIEEQGDLAAPNSWLRRLGAATHLKDFSDKKPFLRDLLSLKHTLKPDEPDAEDDTELQHIHAAVRRLIRKAAAATRPNVISWNVLFEVNRKELHKERSTPFHFRFKRQTRKKYIAVFLQFFAYVVRAMSYEDAADRPPFKLTGRQTAAFNVMMDHAAELADTPNGFGDVSTLSRIKELHTMLEEAALAFYVSVLDHFTKSTEYDSVLVSFLMVLSIRNDNTWESYANFTPKLSAVMAISRVFLVEYTVETRARYIQRRVEQGQTREEAEENSPGHFEIMSEMTRRFLVGGAEGWDTTPTQFIIRLRNYGMAADGNRAMPGSVSWDDENAIYKGIRINVLGVQSMLHTALRRAETLLYKHLLFCGEYDDQSPVELGLPEIPWGELIDNAADATIGHSFASTLFQLLPDSNGWAFRKVWSNETLRRAWLGEHAGLEFKLREKKAWQYGEFLDEFLEVLLFLVHLSGGQAARSLELLTLRHRNTANGGIRNIFFDRGLIMLMAGYHKGFSKTERLKVIHRFLPREISILVIYYLWLALPYWEDMQANVWEVTELPANLWAPEEALGDSSFNGGPDGYGSGSGTSDDEHEGGAGGEPKASAHRLGPGPHWTSARMTRIMKRMSLVGCQKGFTISSWRHLSIAMTRRYFRNGSTAHASLIEDADEGYGSDSESDTEEDSLWDVQACHGSLTAGLVYGRLITERCFETNERRVNFRFISEEWHRLLGFPSATSGFGEVLRPGRKRKNPSLHHEAMRDLQLRRWKTLRRIDIDRELRRLYGEGTQFRGKQRDAVDAIMMNRSPVVVVMGTGAGKSLCFMLPAASCPGGLTVVIVPLVSLQGDLMDRCRKLNISCAEWRSDRAPGDVSIVFVTPESAMTKRFLDFIESRRAVAKVDRVVVDECHTILEGTPSFRPKLRELGALALVGLQMVYLKATLPPTLEYDFFSIVNARAEDVVMIRARTTRGNVVYSVISVPATTAREATAAIVNQAKEVIDRKLEEHLWPAKVIVYCQRVDATEDLAKELGCDAYHREVDTRDGKAERLRLWMSGSRRGQYGEGRVIVATNALGLGILHPVMCLMHEAIGSVENVLLSFAVNTLAYFGLSAQNL
;
A
#
# COMPACT_ATOMS: atom_id res chain seq x y z
N MET A 1 21.55 22.23 6.40
CA MET A 1 21.63 20.81 6.78
C MET A 1 22.89 20.28 6.12
N GLU A 2 24.00 20.25 6.86
CA GLU A 2 25.28 19.76 6.35
C GLU A 2 25.16 18.29 5.96
N ALA A 3 25.65 17.99 4.76
CA ALA A 3 25.75 16.64 4.25
C ALA A 3 26.77 15.86 5.10
N ILE A 4 26.30 14.84 5.80
CA ILE A 4 27.19 13.89 6.47
C ILE A 4 27.75 12.99 5.38
N GLU A 5 29.02 13.19 5.04
CA GLU A 5 29.81 12.29 4.19
C GLU A 5 29.87 10.90 4.84
N GLU A 6 29.32 9.88 4.16
CA GLU A 6 29.58 8.48 4.47
C GLU A 6 31.02 8.14 4.03
N GLN A 7 31.99 8.41 4.92
CA GLN A 7 33.27 7.70 4.89
C GLN A 7 33.12 6.35 5.62
N GLY A 8 33.67 5.32 4.99
CA GLY A 8 33.49 3.91 5.35
C GLY A 8 34.08 3.46 6.68
N ASP A 9 33.71 2.23 7.02
CA ASP A 9 34.31 1.33 8.01
C ASP A 9 34.20 1.62 9.53
N LEU A 10 33.50 0.70 10.19
CA LEU A 10 33.77 0.11 11.51
C LEU A 10 33.79 0.94 12.81
N ALA A 11 33.72 2.27 12.81
CA ALA A 11 33.71 3.04 14.06
C ALA A 11 32.33 3.57 14.50
N ALA A 12 31.54 4.14 13.58
CA ALA A 12 30.31 4.85 13.97
C ALA A 12 29.04 3.97 13.82
N PRO A 13 28.17 3.88 14.85
CA PRO A 13 26.87 3.24 14.68
C PRO A 13 26.06 3.92 13.57
N ASN A 14 25.18 3.16 12.91
CA ASN A 14 24.20 3.75 11.99
C ASN A 14 23.33 4.78 12.73
N SER A 15 22.72 5.72 12.00
CA SER A 15 21.94 6.83 12.58
C SER A 15 20.87 6.38 13.58
N TRP A 16 20.31 5.19 13.38
CA TRP A 16 19.34 4.58 14.28
C TRP A 16 19.98 4.08 15.60
N LEU A 17 21.13 3.41 15.53
CA LEU A 17 21.92 3.00 16.70
C LEU A 17 22.60 4.17 17.43
N ARG A 18 22.90 5.28 16.73
CA ARG A 18 23.33 6.53 17.38
C ARG A 18 22.20 7.09 18.25
N ARG A 19 20.96 6.99 17.78
CA ARG A 19 19.77 7.42 18.53
C ARG A 19 19.43 6.49 19.70
N LEU A 20 19.86 5.23 19.63
CA LEU A 20 19.91 4.30 20.76
C LEU A 20 20.97 4.67 21.81
N GLY A 21 21.86 5.63 21.50
CA GLY A 21 23.02 6.00 22.31
C GLY A 21 23.98 4.85 22.57
N ALA A 22 23.97 3.79 21.76
CA ALA A 22 24.80 2.61 21.97
C ALA A 22 26.30 2.93 21.98
N ALA A 23 26.77 3.81 21.08
CA ALA A 23 28.16 4.29 21.11
C ALA A 23 28.47 5.13 22.35
N THR A 24 27.53 5.97 22.79
CA THR A 24 27.73 6.82 23.97
C THR A 24 27.78 5.99 25.25
N HIS A 25 26.90 4.99 25.36
CA HIS A 25 26.82 4.06 26.48
C HIS A 25 28.03 3.14 26.59
N LEU A 26 28.51 2.64 25.45
CA LEU A 26 29.63 1.69 25.37
C LEU A 26 30.95 2.36 25.02
N LYS A 27 31.08 3.68 25.17
CA LYS A 27 32.25 4.46 24.74
C LYS A 27 33.56 3.93 25.34
N ASP A 28 33.52 3.56 26.63
CA ASP A 28 34.68 3.09 27.39
C ASP A 28 35.03 1.61 27.07
N PHE A 29 34.20 0.95 26.25
CA PHE A 29 34.36 -0.44 25.79
C PHE A 29 34.48 -0.53 24.25
N SER A 30 34.72 0.59 23.58
CA SER A 30 34.77 0.67 22.12
C SER A 30 35.83 -0.26 21.50
N ASP A 31 36.98 -0.42 22.16
CA ASP A 31 38.06 -1.34 21.77
C ASP A 31 37.89 -2.78 22.33
N LYS A 32 36.89 -2.99 23.21
CA LYS A 32 36.61 -4.26 23.91
C LYS A 32 35.37 -4.97 23.35
N LYS A 33 35.05 -4.82 22.07
CA LYS A 33 33.88 -5.49 21.44
C LYS A 33 33.86 -7.02 21.59
N PRO A 34 34.98 -7.76 21.46
CA PRO A 34 34.99 -9.20 21.70
C PRO A 34 34.55 -9.58 23.12
N PHE A 35 35.02 -8.84 24.12
CA PHE A 35 34.62 -8.98 25.52
C PHE A 35 33.10 -8.76 25.69
N LEU A 36 32.57 -7.69 25.11
CA LEU A 36 31.13 -7.40 25.13
C LEU A 36 30.30 -8.54 24.49
N ARG A 37 30.83 -9.19 23.44
CA ARG A 37 30.18 -10.34 22.80
C ARG A 37 30.24 -11.59 23.66
N ASP A 38 31.30 -11.78 24.43
CA ASP A 38 31.46 -12.94 25.31
C ASP A 38 30.45 -12.94 26.46
N LEU A 39 30.08 -11.76 26.96
CA LEU A 39 28.94 -11.61 27.91
C LEU A 39 27.62 -12.17 27.35
N LEU A 40 27.46 -12.27 26.03
CA LEU A 40 26.28 -12.81 25.34
C LEU A 40 26.44 -14.24 24.83
N SER A 41 27.60 -14.87 25.08
CA SER A 41 27.89 -16.21 24.56
C SER A 41 26.98 -17.24 25.22
N LEU A 42 26.35 -18.10 24.40
CA LEU A 42 25.59 -19.25 24.88
C LEU A 42 26.44 -20.53 24.91
N LYS A 43 27.74 -20.43 24.60
CA LYS A 43 28.68 -21.53 24.78
C LYS A 43 29.13 -21.52 26.24
N HIS A 44 29.07 -22.69 26.86
CA HIS A 44 29.64 -22.94 28.17
C HIS A 44 31.08 -23.44 27.94
N THR A 45 32.09 -22.67 28.32
CA THR A 45 33.50 -23.05 28.18
C THR A 45 33.96 -23.77 29.45
N LEU A 46 34.40 -25.02 29.31
CA LEU A 46 35.39 -25.59 30.22
C LEU A 46 36.75 -25.12 29.69
N LYS A 47 37.49 -24.31 30.45
CA LYS A 47 38.88 -24.01 30.12
C LYS A 47 39.70 -25.28 30.34
N PRO A 48 40.42 -25.82 29.34
CA PRO A 48 41.21 -27.04 29.52
C PRO A 48 42.33 -26.91 30.58
N ASP A 49 42.81 -25.68 30.82
CA ASP A 49 43.95 -25.39 31.68
C ASP A 49 43.54 -25.05 33.13
N GLU A 50 42.24 -24.92 33.41
CA GLU A 50 41.67 -24.62 34.75
C GLU A 50 40.38 -25.44 34.94
N PRO A 51 40.46 -26.75 35.23
CA PRO A 51 39.29 -27.61 35.43
C PRO A 51 38.45 -27.25 36.67
N ASP A 52 38.98 -26.42 37.57
CA ASP A 52 38.29 -25.93 38.78
C ASP A 52 37.61 -24.55 38.59
N ALA A 53 37.69 -23.94 37.40
CA ALA A 53 36.93 -22.73 37.08
C ALA A 53 35.48 -23.11 36.71
N GLU A 54 34.66 -23.40 37.72
CA GLU A 54 33.23 -23.74 37.63
C GLU A 54 32.32 -22.56 37.22
N ASP A 55 32.83 -21.52 36.55
CA ASP A 55 32.19 -20.20 36.38
C ASP A 55 30.86 -20.17 35.58
N ASP A 56 30.39 -21.31 35.06
CA ASP A 56 29.20 -21.37 34.19
C ASP A 56 28.20 -22.48 34.59
N THR A 57 28.38 -23.16 35.74
CA THR A 57 27.45 -24.21 36.23
C THR A 57 26.13 -23.62 36.71
N GLU A 58 26.15 -22.52 37.48
CA GLU A 58 24.92 -21.83 37.89
C GLU A 58 24.17 -21.30 36.69
N LEU A 59 24.90 -20.75 35.70
CA LEU A 59 24.31 -20.23 34.47
C LEU A 59 23.63 -21.34 33.65
N GLN A 60 24.16 -22.56 33.65
CA GLN A 60 23.51 -23.71 33.02
C GLN A 60 22.18 -24.05 33.71
N HIS A 61 22.15 -24.06 35.04
CA HIS A 61 20.91 -24.27 35.81
C HIS A 61 19.89 -23.16 35.56
N ILE A 62 20.31 -21.90 35.54
CA ILE A 62 19.47 -20.74 35.20
C ILE A 62 18.91 -20.89 33.78
N HIS A 63 19.75 -21.21 32.78
CA HIS A 63 19.29 -21.44 31.41
C HIS A 63 18.28 -22.58 31.30
N ALA A 64 18.47 -23.67 32.06
CA ALA A 64 17.53 -24.78 32.11
C ALA A 64 16.18 -24.35 32.73
N ALA A 65 16.22 -23.64 33.86
CA ALA A 65 15.04 -23.08 34.53
C ALA A 65 14.27 -22.13 33.61
N VAL A 66 14.94 -21.15 32.98
CA VAL A 66 14.30 -20.21 32.04
C VAL A 66 13.64 -20.93 30.86
N ARG A 67 14.24 -22.00 30.32
CA ARG A 67 13.60 -22.80 29.27
C ARG A 67 12.36 -23.55 29.74
N ARG A 68 12.30 -24.00 31.00
CA ARG A 68 11.12 -24.64 31.59
C ARG A 68 10.04 -23.59 31.90
N LEU A 69 10.43 -22.47 32.50
CA LEU A 69 9.57 -21.31 32.74
C LEU A 69 8.88 -20.82 31.46
N ILE A 70 9.61 -20.64 30.34
CA ILE A 70 9.00 -20.24 29.06
C ILE A 70 7.96 -21.26 28.57
N ARG A 71 8.18 -22.57 28.82
CA ARG A 71 7.22 -23.63 28.45
C ARG A 71 5.97 -23.60 29.35
N LYS A 72 6.16 -23.46 30.67
CA LYS A 72 5.09 -23.31 31.66
C LYS A 72 4.23 -22.09 31.36
N ALA A 73 4.87 -20.93 31.24
CA ALA A 73 4.23 -19.66 30.95
C ALA A 73 3.50 -19.64 29.59
N ALA A 74 4.05 -20.33 28.56
CA ALA A 74 3.35 -20.49 27.29
C ALA A 74 2.01 -21.25 27.42
N ALA A 75 1.93 -22.23 28.33
CA ALA A 75 0.69 -22.96 28.59
C ALA A 75 -0.34 -22.07 29.31
N ALA A 76 0.10 -21.17 30.20
CA ALA A 76 -0.76 -20.21 30.89
C ALA A 76 -1.41 -19.18 29.95
N THR A 77 -0.83 -18.92 28.78
CA THR A 77 -1.41 -17.99 27.78
C THR A 77 -2.61 -18.53 26.99
N ARG A 78 -3.18 -19.67 27.39
CA ARG A 78 -4.34 -20.27 26.72
C ARG A 78 -5.65 -19.71 27.29
N PRO A 79 -6.69 -19.46 26.45
CA PRO A 79 -7.96 -18.91 26.91
C PRO A 79 -8.72 -19.75 27.96
N ASN A 80 -8.38 -21.04 28.09
CA ASN A 80 -8.95 -21.92 29.11
C ASN A 80 -8.28 -21.79 30.49
N VAL A 81 -7.09 -21.15 30.56
CA VAL A 81 -6.38 -20.89 31.81
C VAL A 81 -6.60 -19.45 32.27
N ILE A 82 -6.58 -18.51 31.33
CA ILE A 82 -6.75 -17.08 31.62
C ILE A 82 -7.78 -16.45 30.69
N SER A 83 -8.56 -15.49 31.19
CA SER A 83 -9.64 -14.89 30.42
C SER A 83 -9.12 -14.05 29.24
N TRP A 84 -9.97 -13.93 28.20
CA TRP A 84 -9.69 -13.09 27.03
C TRP A 84 -9.32 -11.65 27.42
N ASN A 85 -9.96 -11.09 28.44
CA ASN A 85 -9.68 -9.73 28.93
C ASN A 85 -8.21 -9.56 29.33
N VAL A 86 -7.60 -10.57 29.94
CA VAL A 86 -6.17 -10.53 30.30
C VAL A 86 -5.29 -10.62 29.06
N LEU A 87 -5.65 -11.46 28.10
CA LEU A 87 -4.92 -11.61 26.84
C LEU A 87 -4.97 -10.33 26.00
N PHE A 88 -6.11 -9.61 26.01
CA PHE A 88 -6.23 -8.28 25.40
C PHE A 88 -5.38 -7.24 26.14
N GLU A 89 -5.38 -7.26 27.48
CA GLU A 89 -4.63 -6.28 28.28
C GLU A 89 -3.12 -6.44 28.15
N VAL A 90 -2.59 -7.66 28.24
CA VAL A 90 -1.14 -7.89 28.11
C VAL A 90 -0.62 -7.57 26.70
N ASN A 91 -1.48 -7.58 25.68
CA ASN A 91 -1.10 -7.20 24.32
C ASN A 91 -1.17 -5.69 24.05
N ARG A 92 -1.73 -4.91 24.99
CA ARG A 92 -1.93 -3.47 24.84
C ARG A 92 -0.63 -2.76 24.53
N LYS A 93 -0.72 -1.72 23.69
CA LYS A 93 0.41 -0.89 23.26
C LYS A 93 0.30 0.55 23.72
N GLU A 94 -0.93 1.06 23.83
CA GLU A 94 -1.25 2.44 24.18
C GLU A 94 -2.47 2.44 25.11
N LEU A 95 -2.50 3.34 26.09
CA LEU A 95 -3.58 3.40 27.08
C LEU A 95 -4.86 4.04 26.52
N HIS A 96 -4.77 4.91 25.51
CA HIS A 96 -5.92 5.63 24.97
C HIS A 96 -6.59 4.93 23.77
N LYS A 97 -5.99 3.86 23.23
CA LYS A 97 -6.58 3.07 22.14
C LYS A 97 -7.34 1.86 22.66
N GLU A 98 -8.38 1.47 21.93
CA GLU A 98 -9.16 0.27 22.21
C GLU A 98 -8.33 -1.02 22.13
N ARG A 99 -8.74 -2.01 22.93
CA ARG A 99 -8.08 -3.33 23.00
C ARG A 99 -8.63 -4.25 21.92
N SER A 100 -8.08 -4.18 20.71
CA SER A 100 -8.62 -4.90 19.54
C SER A 100 -8.01 -6.27 19.27
N THR A 101 -6.84 -6.60 19.83
CA THR A 101 -6.13 -7.86 19.52
C THR A 101 -5.65 -8.61 20.77
N PRO A 102 -6.00 -9.89 20.95
CA PRO A 102 -5.54 -10.68 22.09
C PRO A 102 -4.11 -11.18 21.89
N PHE A 103 -3.39 -11.40 22.98
CA PHE A 103 -2.05 -11.98 22.95
C PHE A 103 -2.09 -13.48 22.65
N HIS A 104 -1.33 -13.92 21.65
CA HIS A 104 -1.16 -15.34 21.32
C HIS A 104 0.32 -15.73 21.21
N PHE A 105 0.74 -16.71 22.01
CA PHE A 105 2.09 -17.27 21.95
C PHE A 105 2.22 -18.48 20.99
N ARG A 106 1.59 -18.39 19.82
CA ARG A 106 1.61 -19.43 18.77
C ARG A 106 2.63 -19.08 17.69
N PHE A 107 3.92 -19.26 17.99
CA PHE A 107 5.01 -19.06 17.03
C PHE A 107 5.48 -20.37 16.40
N LYS A 108 5.89 -20.32 15.12
CA LYS A 108 6.59 -21.43 14.45
C LYS A 108 7.80 -21.88 15.27
N ARG A 109 8.13 -23.18 15.22
CA ARG A 109 9.24 -23.78 16.00
C ARG A 109 10.56 -23.00 15.87
N GLN A 110 10.92 -22.57 14.66
CA GLN A 110 12.14 -21.79 14.41
C GLN A 110 12.11 -20.40 15.06
N THR A 111 10.97 -19.71 15.00
CA THR A 111 10.80 -18.38 15.64
C THR A 111 10.90 -18.51 17.15
N ARG A 112 10.27 -19.53 17.74
CA ARG A 112 10.35 -19.80 19.18
C ARG A 112 11.80 -20.04 19.62
N LYS A 113 12.57 -20.83 18.88
CA LYS A 113 14.01 -21.04 19.15
C LYS A 113 14.80 -19.72 19.15
N LYS A 114 14.58 -18.86 18.14
CA LYS A 114 15.25 -17.55 18.07
C LYS A 114 14.88 -16.63 19.24
N TYR A 115 13.62 -16.64 19.66
CA TYR A 115 13.16 -15.80 20.75
C TYR A 115 13.74 -16.25 22.09
N ILE A 116 13.72 -17.57 22.35
CA ILE A 116 14.33 -18.16 23.55
C ILE A 116 15.82 -17.80 23.60
N ALA A 117 16.55 -17.89 22.49
CA ALA A 117 17.97 -17.57 22.46
C ALA A 117 18.27 -16.14 22.94
N VAL A 118 17.51 -15.13 22.49
CA VAL A 118 17.70 -13.73 22.93
C VAL A 118 17.52 -13.59 24.45
N PHE A 119 16.60 -14.34 25.04
CA PHE A 119 16.35 -14.29 26.48
C PHE A 119 17.42 -15.01 27.30
N LEU A 120 17.93 -16.14 26.80
CA LEU A 120 19.09 -16.79 27.43
C LEU A 120 20.31 -15.87 27.40
N GLN A 121 20.52 -15.12 26.31
CA GLN A 121 21.58 -14.12 26.23
C GLN A 121 21.41 -13.00 27.26
N PHE A 122 20.18 -12.63 27.62
CA PHE A 122 19.94 -11.66 28.68
C PHE A 122 20.41 -12.20 30.04
N PHE A 123 20.05 -13.43 30.40
CA PHE A 123 20.49 -14.02 31.67
C PHE A 123 22.01 -14.23 31.71
N ALA A 124 22.61 -14.71 30.62
CA ALA A 124 24.07 -14.80 30.49
C ALA A 124 24.75 -13.44 30.68
N TYR A 125 24.20 -12.39 30.06
CA TYR A 125 24.70 -11.03 30.20
C TYR A 125 24.67 -10.55 31.65
N VAL A 126 23.53 -10.70 32.34
CA VAL A 126 23.40 -10.21 33.72
C VAL A 126 24.35 -10.96 34.65
N VAL A 127 24.37 -12.30 34.60
CA VAL A 127 25.21 -13.12 35.49
C VAL A 127 26.68 -12.80 35.29
N ARG A 128 27.16 -12.80 34.03
CA ARG A 128 28.57 -12.50 33.73
C ARG A 128 28.95 -11.05 33.96
N ALA A 129 28.05 -10.10 33.71
CA ALA A 129 28.33 -8.70 34.04
C ALA A 129 28.33 -8.48 35.56
N MET A 130 27.62 -9.28 36.33
CA MET A 130 27.56 -9.16 37.79
C MET A 130 28.69 -9.88 38.53
N SER A 131 29.44 -10.76 37.86
CA SER A 131 30.59 -11.44 38.47
C SER A 131 31.85 -10.57 38.58
N TYR A 132 31.90 -9.42 37.89
CA TYR A 132 33.00 -8.46 38.03
C TYR A 132 32.87 -7.66 39.34
N GLU A 133 33.94 -7.64 40.13
CA GLU A 133 34.01 -6.92 41.41
C GLU A 133 33.94 -5.40 41.22
N ASP A 134 34.68 -4.86 40.24
CA ASP A 134 34.64 -3.44 39.91
C ASP A 134 33.55 -3.14 38.87
N ALA A 135 32.69 -2.17 39.18
CA ALA A 135 31.68 -1.68 38.26
C ALA A 135 32.26 -1.01 37.01
N ALA A 136 33.53 -0.57 37.04
CA ALA A 136 34.23 -0.01 35.89
C ALA A 136 34.58 -1.05 34.82
N ASP A 137 34.69 -2.33 35.18
CA ASP A 137 35.11 -3.41 34.27
C ASP A 137 33.96 -4.02 33.45
N ARG A 138 32.73 -3.54 33.67
CA ARG A 138 31.53 -4.02 32.99
C ARG A 138 30.74 -2.87 32.35
N PRO A 139 29.88 -3.16 31.36
CA PRO A 139 29.02 -2.14 30.79
C PRO A 139 28.16 -1.45 31.87
N PRO A 140 27.96 -0.13 31.81
CA PRO A 140 27.28 0.58 32.88
C PRO A 140 25.81 0.17 32.99
N PHE A 141 25.33 -0.06 34.21
CA PHE A 141 23.91 -0.16 34.59
C PHE A 141 23.81 -0.15 36.13
N LYS A 142 22.59 0.01 36.67
CA LYS A 142 22.32 -0.01 38.11
C LYS A 142 21.16 -0.93 38.43
N LEU A 143 21.38 -1.88 39.34
CA LEU A 143 20.28 -2.66 39.91
C LEU A 143 19.67 -1.88 41.08
N THR A 144 18.34 -1.81 41.12
CA THR A 144 17.61 -1.30 42.29
C THR A 144 17.73 -2.30 43.45
N GLY A 145 17.51 -1.87 44.69
CA GLY A 145 17.58 -2.78 45.86
C GLY A 145 16.67 -4.01 45.72
N ARG A 146 15.49 -3.85 45.11
CA ARG A 146 14.57 -4.97 44.81
C ARG A 146 15.13 -5.92 43.75
N GLN A 147 15.79 -5.38 42.72
CA GLN A 147 16.43 -6.18 41.67
C GLN A 147 17.63 -6.93 42.20
N THR A 148 18.47 -6.30 43.04
CA THR A 148 19.61 -6.95 43.69
C THR A 148 19.15 -8.09 44.60
N ALA A 149 18.12 -7.87 45.43
CA ALA A 149 17.56 -8.91 46.28
C ALA A 149 17.03 -10.10 45.45
N ALA A 150 16.29 -9.84 44.38
CA ALA A 150 15.78 -10.89 43.50
C ALA A 150 16.88 -11.63 42.72
N PHE A 151 17.94 -10.91 42.32
CA PHE A 151 19.11 -11.50 41.66
C PHE A 151 19.87 -12.43 42.61
N ASN A 152 20.12 -12.00 43.84
CA ASN A 152 20.82 -12.82 44.83
C ASN A 152 20.06 -14.10 45.14
N VAL A 153 18.73 -14.03 45.37
CA VAL A 153 17.90 -15.23 45.59
C VAL A 153 17.97 -16.21 44.41
N MET A 154 17.98 -15.69 43.17
CA MET A 154 18.14 -16.53 41.98
C MET A 154 19.53 -17.20 41.94
N MET A 155 20.60 -16.48 42.27
CA MET A 155 21.95 -17.02 42.33
C MET A 155 22.11 -18.03 43.46
N ASP A 156 21.55 -17.78 44.64
CA ASP A 156 21.59 -18.69 45.79
C ASP A 156 20.98 -20.06 45.45
N HIS A 157 19.81 -20.08 44.79
CA HIS A 157 19.19 -21.33 44.33
C HIS A 157 19.96 -22.02 43.20
N ALA A 158 20.66 -21.26 42.36
CA ALA A 158 21.47 -21.82 41.29
C ALA A 158 22.76 -22.44 41.84
N ALA A 159 23.39 -21.80 42.83
CA ALA A 159 24.55 -22.32 43.57
C ALA A 159 24.18 -23.59 44.36
N GLU A 160 23.06 -23.59 45.09
CA GLU A 160 22.59 -24.80 45.81
C GLU A 160 22.34 -25.98 44.85
N LEU A 161 21.87 -25.71 43.63
CA LEU A 161 21.73 -26.74 42.59
C LEU A 161 23.06 -27.22 42.01
N ALA A 162 24.03 -26.31 41.82
CA ALA A 162 25.37 -26.66 41.34
C ALA A 162 26.13 -27.52 42.36
N ASP A 163 25.98 -27.22 43.64
CA ASP A 163 26.57 -27.97 44.76
C ASP A 163 25.91 -29.34 44.99
N THR A 164 24.75 -29.61 44.37
CA THR A 164 24.03 -30.87 44.58
C THR A 164 24.66 -32.02 43.74
N PRO A 165 25.09 -33.14 44.35
CA PRO A 165 25.78 -34.21 43.62
C PRO A 165 24.89 -34.89 42.56
N ASN A 166 25.41 -35.06 41.34
CA ASN A 166 24.74 -35.70 40.19
C ASN A 166 24.46 -37.23 40.31
N GLY A 167 24.52 -37.81 41.52
CA GLY A 167 24.36 -39.25 41.77
C GLY A 167 22.93 -39.67 42.12
N PHE A 168 22.68 -40.99 42.13
CA PHE A 168 21.41 -41.60 42.59
C PHE A 168 21.17 -41.30 44.09
N GLY A 169 20.61 -40.12 44.38
CA GLY A 169 20.17 -39.73 45.72
C GLY A 169 18.88 -40.46 46.13
N ASP A 170 18.68 -40.55 47.45
CA ASP A 170 17.42 -41.01 48.06
C ASP A 170 16.23 -40.17 47.56
N VAL A 171 14.99 -40.68 47.69
CA VAL A 171 13.74 -40.02 47.28
C VAL A 171 13.64 -38.60 47.83
N SER A 172 14.17 -38.35 49.04
CA SER A 172 14.26 -37.03 49.66
C SER A 172 15.13 -36.04 48.86
N THR A 173 16.30 -36.47 48.39
CA THR A 173 17.21 -35.65 47.56
C THR A 173 16.58 -35.31 46.22
N LEU A 174 15.91 -36.27 45.57
CA LEU A 174 15.18 -36.04 44.32
C LEU A 174 13.99 -35.08 44.50
N SER A 175 13.32 -35.11 45.66
CA SER A 175 12.27 -34.13 46.01
C SER A 175 12.86 -32.73 46.17
N ARG A 176 13.98 -32.60 46.90
CA ARG A 176 14.65 -31.31 47.10
C ARG A 176 15.16 -30.70 45.79
N ILE A 177 15.74 -31.50 44.89
CA ILE A 177 16.17 -31.03 43.57
C ILE A 177 14.98 -30.49 42.76
N LYS A 178 13.83 -31.17 42.79
CA LYS A 178 12.62 -30.71 42.12
C LYS A 178 12.08 -29.40 42.71
N GLU A 179 12.11 -29.27 44.04
CA GLU A 179 11.77 -28.03 44.74
C GLU A 179 12.71 -26.89 44.32
N LEU A 180 14.03 -27.11 44.37
CA LEU A 180 15.02 -26.11 43.98
C LEU A 180 14.89 -25.67 42.52
N HIS A 181 14.59 -26.61 41.61
CA HIS A 181 14.28 -26.25 40.24
C HIS A 181 13.04 -25.35 40.11
N THR A 182 12.02 -25.55 40.94
CA THR A 182 10.82 -24.72 40.96
C THR A 182 11.11 -23.36 41.58
N MET A 183 11.85 -23.32 42.69
CA MET A 183 12.28 -22.07 43.34
C MET A 183 13.16 -21.22 42.42
N LEU A 184 14.07 -21.85 41.65
CA LEU A 184 14.89 -21.15 40.66
C LEU A 184 14.05 -20.59 39.51
N GLU A 185 13.01 -21.30 39.05
CA GLU A 185 12.08 -20.78 38.05
C GLU A 185 11.33 -19.54 38.55
N GLU A 186 10.81 -19.60 39.78
CA GLU A 186 10.11 -18.49 40.43
C GLU A 186 11.04 -17.29 40.68
N ALA A 187 12.27 -17.54 41.13
CA ALA A 187 13.28 -16.50 41.37
C ALA A 187 13.71 -15.83 40.06
N ALA A 188 13.94 -16.60 38.99
CA ALA A 188 14.25 -16.06 37.66
C ALA A 188 13.09 -15.22 37.09
N LEU A 189 11.84 -15.66 37.29
CA LEU A 189 10.65 -14.89 36.91
C LEU A 189 10.56 -13.58 37.71
N ALA A 190 10.72 -13.64 39.03
CA ALA A 190 10.65 -12.49 39.91
C ALA A 190 11.75 -11.47 39.60
N PHE A 191 12.99 -11.92 39.38
CA PHE A 191 14.09 -11.08 38.94
C PHE A 191 13.74 -10.38 37.62
N TYR A 192 13.32 -11.12 36.59
CA TYR A 192 13.01 -10.52 35.30
C TYR A 192 11.82 -9.53 35.35
N VAL A 193 10.76 -9.85 36.10
CA VAL A 193 9.64 -8.92 36.30
C VAL A 193 10.09 -7.65 37.03
N SER A 194 11.01 -7.75 38.01
CA SER A 194 11.59 -6.59 38.67
C SER A 194 12.47 -5.72 37.74
N VAL A 195 13.07 -6.33 36.71
CA VAL A 195 13.81 -5.61 35.66
C VAL A 195 12.87 -4.83 34.74
N LEU A 196 11.67 -5.36 34.46
CA LEU A 196 10.63 -4.65 33.72
C LEU A 196 10.01 -3.51 34.54
N ASP A 197 9.78 -3.73 35.83
CA ASP A 197 9.27 -2.75 36.81
C ASP A 197 10.37 -1.80 37.29
N HIS A 198 11.02 -1.11 36.33
CA HIS A 198 12.08 -0.13 36.58
C HIS A 198 11.72 1.21 35.96
N PHE A 199 11.60 2.24 36.80
CA PHE A 199 11.48 3.64 36.38
C PHE A 199 12.87 4.28 36.29
N THR A 200 13.30 4.58 35.07
CA THR A 200 14.61 5.18 34.79
C THR A 200 14.54 6.70 34.96
N LYS A 201 15.26 7.23 35.95
CA LYS A 201 15.18 8.65 36.35
C LYS A 201 16.26 9.53 35.74
N SER A 202 17.49 9.03 35.67
CA SER A 202 18.64 9.81 35.19
C SER A 202 18.89 9.51 33.72
N THR A 203 19.03 8.23 33.38
CA THR A 203 19.19 7.78 31.99
C THR A 203 18.49 6.44 31.79
N GLU A 204 18.02 6.16 30.57
CA GLU A 204 17.41 4.87 30.25
C GLU A 204 18.41 3.70 30.44
N TYR A 205 19.70 3.99 30.33
CA TYR A 205 20.79 3.03 30.49
C TYR A 205 21.06 2.58 31.93
N ASP A 206 20.44 3.23 32.92
CA ASP A 206 20.43 2.72 34.29
C ASP A 206 19.78 1.32 34.34
N SER A 207 18.88 1.00 33.40
CA SER A 207 18.29 -0.33 33.28
C SER A 207 19.26 -1.36 32.70
N VAL A 208 19.44 -2.47 33.42
CA VAL A 208 20.20 -3.63 32.95
C VAL A 208 19.66 -4.20 31.62
N LEU A 209 18.34 -4.12 31.39
CA LEU A 209 17.73 -4.56 30.13
C LEU A 209 18.11 -3.64 28.96
N VAL A 210 18.16 -2.31 29.20
CA VAL A 210 18.58 -1.35 28.18
C VAL A 210 20.08 -1.50 27.89
N SER A 211 20.90 -1.68 28.93
CA SER A 211 22.33 -1.94 28.80
C SER A 211 22.61 -3.23 28.01
N PHE A 212 21.89 -4.32 28.31
CA PHE A 212 21.90 -5.56 27.52
C PHE A 212 21.59 -5.31 26.04
N LEU A 213 20.57 -4.51 25.73
CA LEU A 213 20.20 -4.20 24.34
C LEU A 213 21.31 -3.46 23.60
N MET A 214 22.09 -2.62 24.28
CA MET A 214 23.26 -1.96 23.68
C MET A 214 24.32 -2.99 23.28
N VAL A 215 24.62 -3.93 24.16
CA VAL A 215 25.59 -5.01 23.89
C VAL A 215 25.07 -5.96 22.79
N LEU A 216 23.76 -6.27 22.81
CA LEU A 216 23.08 -7.11 21.82
C LEU A 216 23.10 -6.50 20.40
N SER A 217 23.35 -5.19 20.30
CA SER A 217 23.43 -4.46 19.03
C SER A 217 24.76 -4.67 18.30
N ILE A 218 25.72 -5.39 18.90
CA ILE A 218 26.98 -5.79 18.26
C ILE A 218 26.81 -7.18 17.64
N ARG A 219 27.24 -7.32 16.38
CA ARG A 219 27.23 -8.56 15.59
C ARG A 219 28.45 -9.44 15.90
N ASN A 220 28.45 -10.67 15.38
CA ASN A 220 29.56 -11.62 15.54
C ASN A 220 30.87 -11.16 14.85
N ASP A 221 30.78 -10.30 13.85
CA ASP A 221 31.91 -9.71 13.13
C ASP A 221 32.36 -8.38 13.76
N ASN A 222 31.96 -8.08 15.00
CA ASN A 222 32.23 -6.83 15.72
C ASN A 222 31.68 -5.56 15.04
N THR A 223 30.81 -5.72 14.05
CA THR A 223 30.06 -4.62 13.45
C THR A 223 28.75 -4.35 14.19
N TRP A 224 28.11 -3.24 13.87
CA TRP A 224 26.83 -2.86 14.44
C TRP A 224 25.65 -3.54 13.71
N GLU A 225 24.59 -3.86 14.44
CA GLU A 225 23.36 -4.43 13.89
C GLU A 225 22.59 -3.44 13.01
N SER A 226 21.94 -3.96 11.96
CA SER A 226 20.97 -3.17 11.21
C SER A 226 19.63 -3.14 11.95
N TYR A 227 18.84 -2.09 11.75
CA TYR A 227 17.47 -2.02 12.30
C TYR A 227 16.62 -3.24 11.83
N ALA A 228 16.86 -3.77 10.62
CA ALA A 228 16.14 -4.92 10.06
C ALA A 228 16.44 -6.23 10.82
N ASN A 229 17.68 -6.39 11.30
CA ASN A 229 18.09 -7.56 12.09
C ASN A 229 17.81 -7.39 13.58
N PHE A 230 17.78 -6.16 14.09
CA PHE A 230 17.59 -5.88 15.51
C PHE A 230 16.12 -5.75 15.93
N THR A 231 15.24 -5.21 15.09
CA THR A 231 13.80 -5.11 15.41
C THR A 231 13.13 -6.47 15.69
N PRO A 232 13.53 -7.60 15.06
CA PRO A 232 13.11 -8.94 15.50
C PRO A 232 13.58 -9.32 16.91
N LYS A 233 14.77 -8.90 17.34
CA LYS A 233 15.30 -9.16 18.70
C LYS A 233 14.49 -8.38 19.75
N LEU A 234 14.18 -7.11 19.49
CA LEU A 234 13.25 -6.33 20.32
C LEU A 234 11.86 -6.99 20.40
N SER A 235 11.38 -7.54 19.29
CA SER A 235 10.11 -8.26 19.24
C SER A 235 10.14 -9.57 20.03
N ALA A 236 11.31 -10.23 20.13
CA ALA A 236 11.52 -11.41 20.97
C ALA A 236 11.41 -11.07 22.45
N VAL A 237 12.09 -10.01 22.89
CA VAL A 237 12.03 -9.51 24.27
C VAL A 237 10.58 -9.22 24.66
N MET A 238 9.86 -8.43 23.85
CA MET A 238 8.45 -8.11 24.13
C MET A 238 7.54 -9.35 24.18
N ALA A 239 7.75 -10.32 23.29
CA ALA A 239 6.91 -11.52 23.26
C ALA A 239 7.11 -12.39 24.49
N ILE A 240 8.36 -12.61 24.94
CA ILE A 240 8.63 -13.41 26.13
C ILE A 240 8.28 -12.64 27.41
N SER A 241 8.56 -11.33 27.48
CA SER A 241 8.12 -10.49 28.61
C SER A 241 6.62 -10.61 28.87
N ARG A 242 5.80 -10.59 27.81
CA ARG A 242 4.34 -10.75 27.94
C ARG A 242 3.92 -12.15 28.41
N VAL A 243 4.61 -13.19 27.95
CA VAL A 243 4.41 -14.56 28.45
C VAL A 243 4.74 -14.65 29.93
N PHE A 244 5.86 -14.06 30.36
CA PHE A 244 6.27 -14.03 31.77
C PHE A 244 5.30 -13.24 32.63
N LEU A 245 4.77 -12.10 32.15
CA LEU A 245 3.78 -11.35 32.90
C LEU A 245 2.47 -12.12 33.09
N VAL A 246 2.04 -12.92 32.10
CA VAL A 246 0.86 -13.79 32.25
C VAL A 246 1.11 -14.84 33.34
N GLU A 247 2.25 -15.52 33.31
CA GLU A 247 2.61 -16.50 34.35
C GLU A 247 2.69 -15.84 35.74
N TYR A 248 3.37 -14.69 35.81
CA TYR A 248 3.49 -13.92 37.04
C TYR A 248 2.13 -13.48 37.58
N THR A 249 1.18 -13.12 36.72
CA THR A 249 -0.21 -12.81 37.12
C THR A 249 -0.92 -14.03 37.72
N VAL A 250 -0.76 -15.21 37.12
CA VAL A 250 -1.36 -16.45 37.63
C VAL A 250 -0.76 -16.81 39.00
N GLU A 251 0.57 -16.80 39.13
CA GLU A 251 1.26 -17.10 40.39
C GLU A 251 0.98 -16.06 41.48
N THR A 252 0.88 -14.78 41.12
CA THR A 252 0.55 -13.72 42.08
C THR A 252 -0.86 -13.87 42.62
N ARG A 253 -1.84 -14.22 41.78
CA ARG A 253 -3.20 -14.52 42.26
C ARG A 253 -3.21 -15.74 43.17
N ALA A 254 -2.49 -16.80 42.82
CA ALA A 254 -2.38 -18.00 43.66
C ALA A 254 -1.82 -17.66 45.06
N ARG A 255 -0.77 -16.82 45.12
CA ARG A 255 -0.21 -16.35 46.40
C ARG A 255 -1.18 -15.49 47.22
N TYR A 256 -2.00 -14.65 46.58
CA TYR A 256 -3.04 -13.89 47.28
C TYR A 256 -4.08 -14.80 47.93
N ILE A 257 -4.55 -15.81 47.19
CA ILE A 257 -5.52 -16.79 47.68
C ILE A 257 -4.91 -17.56 48.85
N GLN A 258 -3.69 -18.08 48.68
CA GLN A 258 -3.00 -18.85 49.71
C GLN A 258 -2.83 -18.05 51.01
N ARG A 259 -2.36 -16.80 50.93
CA ARG A 259 -2.22 -15.93 52.11
C ARG A 259 -3.53 -15.70 52.85
N ARG A 260 -4.66 -15.62 52.14
CA ARG A 260 -5.98 -15.45 52.76
C ARG A 260 -6.50 -16.72 53.41
N VAL A 261 -6.21 -17.87 52.80
CA VAL A 261 -6.48 -19.18 53.42
C VAL A 261 -5.66 -19.33 54.71
N GLU A 262 -4.39 -18.93 54.69
CA GLU A 262 -3.52 -18.90 55.88
C GLU A 262 -4.03 -17.92 56.97
N GLN A 263 -4.75 -16.87 56.57
CA GLN A 263 -5.43 -15.93 57.47
C GLN A 263 -6.78 -16.44 58.00
N GLY A 264 -7.16 -17.69 57.71
CA GLY A 264 -8.35 -18.34 58.25
C GLY A 264 -9.61 -18.22 57.40
N GLN A 265 -9.52 -17.69 56.17
CA GLN A 265 -10.66 -17.69 55.23
C GLN A 265 -10.85 -19.07 54.61
N THR A 266 -12.08 -19.40 54.25
CA THR A 266 -12.34 -20.57 53.40
C THR A 266 -11.75 -20.34 52.00
N ARG A 267 -11.49 -21.42 51.24
CA ARG A 267 -10.93 -21.30 49.89
C ARG A 267 -11.82 -20.47 48.96
N GLU A 268 -13.14 -20.62 49.06
CA GLU A 268 -14.12 -19.88 48.25
C GLU A 268 -14.09 -18.38 48.58
N GLU A 269 -14.11 -18.02 49.86
CA GLU A 269 -13.99 -16.62 50.30
C GLU A 269 -12.63 -16.01 49.91
N ALA A 270 -11.55 -16.79 50.00
CA ALA A 270 -10.22 -16.35 49.61
C ALA A 270 -10.13 -16.11 48.09
N GLU A 271 -10.79 -16.94 47.28
CA GLU A 271 -10.89 -16.78 45.82
C GLU A 271 -11.73 -15.55 45.44
N GLU A 272 -12.89 -15.35 46.06
CA GLU A 272 -13.79 -14.21 45.79
C GLU A 272 -13.14 -12.87 46.18
N ASN A 273 -12.50 -12.81 47.35
CA ASN A 273 -11.96 -11.56 47.85
C ASN A 273 -10.56 -11.22 47.28
N SER A 274 -9.90 -12.14 46.58
CA SER A 274 -8.58 -11.90 45.97
C SER A 274 -8.70 -11.18 44.63
N PRO A 275 -7.76 -10.27 44.27
CA PRO A 275 -7.76 -9.57 42.99
C PRO A 275 -7.83 -10.51 41.79
N GLY A 276 -8.67 -10.19 40.81
CA GLY A 276 -8.79 -10.97 39.59
C GLY A 276 -7.52 -10.90 38.74
N HIS A 277 -7.29 -11.91 37.88
CA HIS A 277 -6.12 -11.91 36.98
C HIS A 277 -6.04 -10.62 36.12
N PHE A 278 -7.19 -10.11 35.68
CA PHE A 278 -7.26 -8.88 34.88
C PHE A 278 -6.84 -7.63 35.66
N GLU A 279 -7.21 -7.54 36.93
CA GLU A 279 -6.84 -6.41 37.79
C GLU A 279 -5.32 -6.35 37.97
N ILE A 280 -4.71 -7.49 38.32
CA ILE A 280 -3.25 -7.63 38.49
C ILE A 280 -2.52 -7.30 37.17
N MET A 281 -2.97 -7.84 36.03
CA MET A 281 -2.35 -7.55 34.74
C MET A 281 -2.53 -6.08 34.31
N SER A 282 -3.70 -5.50 34.53
CA SER A 282 -4.00 -4.09 34.21
C SER A 282 -3.13 -3.14 35.01
N GLU A 283 -2.88 -3.42 36.28
CA GLU A 283 -1.96 -2.64 37.11
C GLU A 283 -0.54 -2.64 36.52
N MET A 284 0.04 -3.82 36.28
CA MET A 284 1.38 -3.94 35.68
C MET A 284 1.45 -3.28 34.29
N THR A 285 0.38 -3.42 33.50
CA THR A 285 0.31 -2.86 32.16
C THR A 285 0.38 -1.33 32.18
N ARG A 286 -0.41 -0.71 33.06
CA ARG A 286 -0.39 0.75 33.26
C ARG A 286 0.91 1.23 33.88
N ARG A 287 1.47 0.48 34.82
CA ARG A 287 2.65 0.86 35.59
C ARG A 287 3.93 0.85 34.75
N PHE A 288 4.23 -0.25 34.04
CA PHE A 288 5.55 -0.37 33.37
C PHE A 288 5.56 -1.03 31.99
N LEU A 289 4.49 -1.70 31.53
CA LEU A 289 4.44 -2.29 30.19
C LEU A 289 4.16 -1.24 29.10
N VAL A 290 3.16 -0.37 29.32
CA VAL A 290 2.80 0.73 28.41
C VAL A 290 3.22 2.07 29.01
N GLY A 291 2.92 2.31 30.29
CA GLY A 291 3.14 3.59 31.00
C GLY A 291 2.31 4.75 30.42
N GLY A 292 2.06 5.79 31.22
CA GLY A 292 1.42 7.02 30.73
C GLY A 292 0.07 7.40 31.35
N ALA A 293 -0.06 7.37 32.68
CA ALA A 293 -0.78 8.48 33.30
C ALA A 293 0.17 9.70 33.35
N GLU A 294 -0.33 10.92 33.39
CA GLU A 294 0.53 12.11 33.47
C GLU A 294 1.52 11.99 34.66
N GLY A 295 2.82 12.18 34.43
CA GLY A 295 3.84 12.29 35.49
C GLY A 295 4.75 11.08 35.76
N TRP A 296 4.76 10.01 34.95
CA TRP A 296 5.67 8.87 35.15
C TRP A 296 7.00 8.99 34.36
N ASP A 297 8.10 8.60 35.01
CA ASP A 297 9.44 8.41 34.42
C ASP A 297 9.45 7.29 33.35
N THR A 298 10.46 7.26 32.48
CA THR A 298 10.56 6.28 31.38
C THR A 298 10.82 4.85 31.87
N THR A 299 10.22 3.84 31.23
CA THR A 299 10.49 2.42 31.53
C THR A 299 11.25 1.70 30.40
N PRO A 300 11.94 0.58 30.69
CA PRO A 300 12.63 -0.22 29.66
C PRO A 300 11.70 -0.68 28.54
N THR A 301 10.45 -1.01 28.86
CA THR A 301 9.46 -1.44 27.87
C THR A 301 9.09 -0.31 26.91
N GLN A 302 8.88 0.91 27.44
CA GLN A 302 8.61 2.08 26.62
C GLN A 302 9.79 2.40 25.68
N PHE A 303 11.01 2.30 26.19
CA PHE A 303 12.22 2.45 25.38
C PHE A 303 12.21 1.46 24.20
N ILE A 304 11.99 0.16 24.47
CA ILE A 304 11.90 -0.89 23.44
C ILE A 304 10.81 -0.58 22.40
N ILE A 305 9.62 -0.16 22.83
CA ILE A 305 8.50 0.16 21.93
C ILE A 305 8.84 1.35 21.02
N ARG A 306 9.36 2.45 21.59
CA ARG A 306 9.75 3.66 20.83
C ARG A 306 10.82 3.32 19.79
N LEU A 307 11.82 2.53 20.17
CA LEU A 307 12.92 2.13 19.29
C LEU A 307 12.48 1.22 18.16
N ARG A 308 11.60 0.27 18.47
CA ARG A 308 11.02 -0.61 17.46
C ARG A 308 10.20 0.20 16.45
N ASN A 309 9.38 1.14 16.93
CA ASN A 309 8.59 2.01 16.06
C ASN A 309 9.48 2.90 15.18
N TYR A 310 10.54 3.48 15.76
CA TYR A 310 11.52 4.27 15.01
C TYR A 310 12.30 3.42 13.98
N GLY A 311 12.72 2.21 14.35
CA GLY A 311 13.40 1.30 13.43
C GLY A 311 12.52 0.86 12.26
N MET A 312 11.23 0.65 12.51
CA MET A 312 10.24 0.38 11.46
C MET A 312 10.02 1.59 10.54
N ALA A 313 9.96 2.81 11.09
CA ALA A 313 9.83 4.03 10.31
C ALA A 313 11.09 4.34 9.48
N ALA A 314 12.28 4.09 10.04
CA ALA A 314 13.55 4.25 9.35
C ALA A 314 13.70 3.26 8.17
N ASP A 315 13.13 2.05 8.28
CA ASP A 315 13.07 1.10 7.18
C ASP A 315 12.17 1.58 6.03
N GLY A 316 11.09 2.30 6.34
CA GLY A 316 10.16 2.85 5.35
C GLY A 316 10.72 4.01 4.52
N ASN A 317 11.63 4.81 5.09
CA ASN A 317 12.12 6.06 4.49
C ASN A 317 13.46 5.95 3.73
N ARG A 318 14.09 4.77 3.66
CA ARG A 318 15.29 4.55 2.83
C ARG A 318 14.93 3.82 1.54
N ALA A 319 15.52 4.25 0.43
CA ALA A 319 15.62 3.41 -0.75
C ALA A 319 16.44 2.17 -0.39
N MET A 320 15.78 1.02 -0.21
CA MET A 320 16.49 -0.23 0.04
C MET A 320 17.48 -0.48 -1.11
N PRO A 321 18.72 -0.91 -0.84
CA PRO A 321 19.65 -1.30 -1.89
C PRO A 321 18.97 -2.34 -2.77
N GLY A 322 18.88 -2.04 -4.07
CA GLY A 322 18.13 -2.83 -5.04
C GLY A 322 18.54 -4.30 -4.98
N SER A 323 17.64 -5.18 -4.57
CA SER A 323 17.95 -6.61 -4.44
C SER A 323 18.13 -7.33 -5.77
N VAL A 324 17.59 -6.75 -6.85
CA VAL A 324 17.64 -7.26 -8.23
C VAL A 324 18.28 -6.19 -9.11
N SER A 325 19.29 -6.57 -9.90
CA SER A 325 19.89 -5.74 -10.95
C SER A 325 19.50 -6.28 -12.33
N TRP A 326 19.70 -5.45 -13.37
CA TRP A 326 19.43 -5.83 -14.74
C TRP A 326 20.69 -5.69 -15.59
N ASP A 327 20.97 -6.71 -16.40
CA ASP A 327 22.00 -6.73 -17.44
C ASP A 327 21.29 -7.00 -18.77
N ASP A 328 21.05 -5.94 -19.54
CA ASP A 328 20.11 -5.90 -20.67
C ASP A 328 18.73 -6.49 -20.30
N GLU A 329 18.35 -7.63 -20.90
CA GLU A 329 17.08 -8.32 -20.65
C GLU A 329 17.13 -9.31 -19.47
N ASN A 330 18.31 -9.50 -18.87
CA ASN A 330 18.51 -10.46 -17.79
C ASN A 330 18.30 -9.80 -16.42
N ALA A 331 17.41 -10.38 -15.63
CA ALA A 331 17.30 -10.10 -14.21
C ALA A 331 18.37 -10.88 -13.43
N ILE A 332 19.11 -10.19 -12.57
CA ILE A 332 20.17 -10.76 -11.73
C ILE A 332 19.78 -10.63 -10.25
N TYR A 333 19.67 -11.76 -9.56
CA TYR A 333 19.37 -11.83 -8.12
C TYR A 333 20.25 -12.86 -7.44
N LYS A 334 21.12 -12.44 -6.50
CA LYS A 334 22.00 -13.32 -5.72
C LYS A 334 22.73 -14.38 -6.56
N GLY A 335 23.27 -13.96 -7.71
CA GLY A 335 24.00 -14.81 -8.64
C GLY A 335 23.15 -15.72 -9.54
N ILE A 336 21.82 -15.61 -9.49
CA ILE A 336 20.88 -16.18 -10.48
C ILE A 336 20.71 -15.16 -11.59
N ARG A 337 20.89 -15.58 -12.85
CA ARG A 337 20.68 -14.78 -14.05
C ARG A 337 19.56 -15.42 -14.87
N ILE A 338 18.50 -14.67 -15.16
CA ILE A 338 17.33 -15.19 -15.88
C ILE A 338 16.68 -14.10 -16.71
N ASN A 339 16.20 -14.44 -17.92
CA ASN A 339 15.41 -13.56 -18.77
C ASN A 339 14.03 -14.19 -19.07
N VAL A 340 13.14 -13.45 -19.74
CA VAL A 340 11.77 -13.91 -20.04
C VAL A 340 11.81 -15.17 -20.91
N LEU A 341 12.64 -15.21 -21.95
CA LEU A 341 12.76 -16.36 -22.87
C LEU A 341 13.19 -17.64 -22.14
N GLY A 342 14.13 -17.55 -21.20
CA GLY A 342 14.54 -18.68 -20.37
C GLY A 342 13.41 -19.20 -19.49
N VAL A 343 12.57 -18.30 -18.95
CA VAL A 343 11.35 -18.70 -18.21
C VAL A 343 10.35 -19.38 -19.13
N GLN A 344 10.11 -18.83 -20.32
CA GLN A 344 9.19 -19.41 -21.31
C GLN A 344 9.62 -20.82 -21.71
N SER A 345 10.88 -21.01 -22.10
CA SER A 345 11.44 -22.31 -22.47
C SER A 345 11.27 -23.33 -21.34
N MET A 346 11.59 -22.94 -20.11
CA MET A 346 11.46 -23.79 -18.93
C MET A 346 10.00 -24.19 -18.65
N LEU A 347 9.06 -23.25 -18.83
CA LEU A 347 7.63 -23.53 -18.69
C LEU A 347 7.09 -24.44 -19.79
N HIS A 348 7.50 -24.25 -21.04
CA HIS A 348 7.10 -25.13 -22.14
C HIS A 348 7.64 -26.56 -21.95
N THR A 349 8.89 -26.72 -21.49
CA THR A 349 9.44 -28.04 -21.16
C THR A 349 8.67 -28.70 -20.01
N ALA A 350 8.35 -27.94 -18.95
CA ALA A 350 7.54 -28.44 -17.84
C ALA A 350 6.12 -28.80 -18.29
N LEU A 351 5.50 -28.01 -19.17
CA LEU A 351 4.17 -28.26 -19.71
C LEU A 351 4.12 -29.57 -20.49
N ARG A 352 5.04 -29.77 -21.45
CA ARG A 352 5.15 -31.04 -22.22
C ARG A 352 5.36 -32.24 -21.32
N ARG A 353 6.16 -32.10 -20.25
CA ARG A 353 6.36 -33.16 -19.27
C ARG A 353 5.05 -33.48 -18.53
N ALA A 354 4.30 -32.46 -18.10
CA ALA A 354 3.02 -32.65 -17.43
C ALA A 354 1.96 -33.29 -18.35
N GLU A 355 1.89 -32.87 -19.61
CA GLU A 355 1.00 -33.45 -20.63
C GLU A 355 1.34 -34.93 -20.87
N THR A 356 2.62 -35.25 -21.03
CA THR A 356 3.08 -36.64 -21.19
C THR A 356 2.69 -37.48 -19.97
N LEU A 357 2.96 -36.99 -18.75
CA LEU A 357 2.59 -37.70 -17.52
C LEU A 357 1.08 -37.91 -17.43
N LEU A 358 0.27 -36.87 -17.66
CA LEU A 358 -1.18 -36.96 -17.56
C LEU A 358 -1.77 -37.87 -18.64
N TYR A 359 -1.48 -37.60 -19.91
CA TYR A 359 -2.13 -38.29 -21.02
C TYR A 359 -1.64 -39.72 -21.18
N LYS A 360 -0.31 -39.95 -21.24
CA LYS A 360 0.26 -41.29 -21.45
C LYS A 360 0.17 -42.15 -20.20
N HIS A 361 0.57 -41.63 -19.04
CA HIS A 361 0.74 -42.44 -17.83
C HIS A 361 -0.50 -42.48 -16.93
N LEU A 362 -1.19 -41.36 -16.73
CA LEU A 362 -2.35 -41.29 -15.82
C LEU A 362 -3.69 -41.61 -16.49
N LEU A 363 -3.84 -41.30 -17.79
CA LEU A 363 -5.06 -41.51 -18.58
C LEU A 363 -4.93 -42.58 -19.66
N PHE A 364 -3.79 -43.28 -19.71
CA PHE A 364 -3.53 -44.42 -20.58
C PHE A 364 -3.78 -44.14 -22.08
N CYS A 365 -3.54 -42.92 -22.54
CA CYS A 365 -3.58 -42.58 -23.96
C CYS A 365 -2.34 -43.12 -24.68
N GLY A 366 -2.37 -43.07 -26.02
CA GLY A 366 -1.22 -43.40 -26.85
C GLY A 366 -0.05 -42.43 -26.65
N GLU A 367 0.98 -42.54 -27.49
CA GLU A 367 2.10 -41.60 -27.42
C GLU A 367 1.63 -40.17 -27.70
N TYR A 368 2.02 -39.26 -26.82
CA TYR A 368 1.74 -37.84 -26.94
C TYR A 368 2.79 -37.19 -27.84
N ASP A 369 2.35 -36.62 -28.95
CA ASP A 369 3.10 -35.88 -29.95
C ASP A 369 2.32 -34.61 -30.32
N ASP A 370 2.10 -33.76 -29.31
CA ASP A 370 1.40 -32.47 -29.41
C ASP A 370 -0.05 -32.55 -29.96
N GLN A 371 -0.71 -33.72 -29.91
CA GLN A 371 -2.11 -33.87 -30.35
C GLN A 371 -3.10 -33.24 -29.37
N SER A 372 -4.27 -32.85 -29.85
CA SER A 372 -5.35 -32.33 -29.02
C SER A 372 -5.97 -33.43 -28.13
N PRO A 373 -6.56 -33.08 -26.96
CA PRO A 373 -7.23 -34.06 -26.10
C PRO A 373 -8.31 -34.89 -26.81
N VAL A 374 -9.02 -34.29 -27.77
CA VAL A 374 -10.06 -34.96 -28.56
C VAL A 374 -9.45 -36.01 -29.49
N GLU A 375 -8.32 -35.71 -30.14
CA GLU A 375 -7.58 -36.68 -30.97
C GLU A 375 -7.03 -37.86 -30.15
N LEU A 376 -6.74 -37.63 -28.86
CA LEU A 376 -6.35 -38.68 -27.90
C LEU A 376 -7.54 -39.51 -27.37
N GLY A 377 -8.76 -39.21 -27.83
CA GLY A 377 -9.99 -39.88 -27.40
C GLY A 377 -10.46 -39.49 -26.00
N LEU A 378 -10.02 -38.34 -25.48
CA LEU A 378 -10.53 -37.80 -24.22
C LEU A 378 -11.88 -37.12 -24.42
N PRO A 379 -12.80 -37.20 -23.44
CA PRO A 379 -14.04 -36.44 -23.48
C PRO A 379 -13.79 -34.94 -23.65
N GLU A 380 -14.54 -34.29 -24.54
CA GLU A 380 -14.43 -32.85 -24.78
C GLU A 380 -14.97 -32.06 -23.57
N ILE A 381 -14.26 -31.00 -23.16
CA ILE A 381 -14.69 -30.15 -22.05
C ILE A 381 -15.78 -29.20 -22.57
N PRO A 382 -17.01 -29.21 -22.01
CA PRO A 382 -18.11 -28.36 -22.45
C PRO A 382 -17.96 -26.93 -21.92
N TRP A 383 -17.02 -26.15 -22.47
CA TRP A 383 -16.61 -24.85 -21.93
C TRP A 383 -17.73 -23.81 -21.80
N GLY A 384 -18.76 -23.87 -22.65
CA GLY A 384 -19.89 -22.94 -22.62
C GLY A 384 -20.97 -23.30 -21.58
N GLU A 385 -21.04 -24.57 -21.18
CA GLU A 385 -22.06 -25.12 -20.27
C GLU A 385 -21.51 -25.37 -18.87
N LEU A 386 -20.18 -25.52 -18.73
CA LEU A 386 -19.54 -25.69 -17.44
C LEU A 386 -19.69 -24.42 -16.60
N ILE A 387 -20.56 -24.47 -15.59
CA ILE A 387 -20.79 -23.39 -14.64
C ILE A 387 -20.42 -23.89 -13.24
N ASP A 388 -19.61 -23.10 -12.53
CA ASP A 388 -19.24 -23.38 -11.16
C ASP A 388 -19.97 -22.45 -10.19
N ASN A 389 -20.82 -23.03 -9.35
CA ASN A 389 -21.52 -22.28 -8.33
C ASN A 389 -20.63 -22.12 -7.09
N ALA A 390 -19.88 -21.02 -7.03
CA ALA A 390 -19.04 -20.71 -5.87
C ALA A 390 -19.83 -20.55 -4.56
N ALA A 391 -21.17 -20.35 -4.63
CA ALA A 391 -22.04 -20.25 -3.46
C ALA A 391 -22.41 -21.63 -2.86
N ASP A 392 -22.21 -22.72 -3.61
CA ASP A 392 -22.57 -24.06 -3.15
C ASP A 392 -21.60 -24.53 -2.06
N ALA A 393 -22.13 -24.66 -0.84
CA ALA A 393 -21.43 -25.10 0.36
C ALA A 393 -21.65 -26.59 0.70
N THR A 394 -22.34 -27.34 -0.17
CA THR A 394 -22.60 -28.77 0.03
C THR A 394 -21.28 -29.52 0.18
N ILE A 395 -21.20 -30.40 1.19
CA ILE A 395 -20.00 -31.21 1.43
C ILE A 395 -19.72 -32.08 0.20
N GLY A 396 -18.47 -32.13 -0.23
CA GLY A 396 -18.05 -32.86 -1.43
C GLY A 396 -18.24 -32.11 -2.75
N HIS A 397 -18.95 -30.98 -2.77
CA HIS A 397 -19.16 -30.22 -4.01
C HIS A 397 -17.83 -29.73 -4.63
N SER A 398 -17.70 -29.92 -5.94
CA SER A 398 -16.63 -29.42 -6.80
C SER A 398 -17.20 -29.10 -8.18
N PHE A 399 -16.57 -28.19 -8.93
CA PHE A 399 -16.97 -27.96 -10.33
C PHE A 399 -16.80 -29.23 -11.20
N ALA A 400 -15.90 -30.13 -10.80
CA ALA A 400 -15.73 -31.43 -11.46
C ALA A 400 -16.99 -32.30 -11.35
N SER A 401 -17.80 -32.13 -10.29
CA SER A 401 -19.10 -32.81 -10.13
C SER A 401 -20.07 -32.43 -11.25
N THR A 402 -20.05 -31.16 -11.70
CA THR A 402 -20.86 -30.68 -12.82
C THR A 402 -20.48 -31.36 -14.13
N LEU A 403 -19.19 -31.66 -14.35
CA LEU A 403 -18.73 -32.37 -15.55
C LEU A 403 -19.31 -33.78 -15.64
N PHE A 404 -19.43 -34.49 -14.51
CA PHE A 404 -20.09 -35.81 -14.48
C PHE A 404 -21.60 -35.73 -14.73
N GLN A 405 -22.25 -34.60 -14.40
CA GLN A 405 -23.66 -34.39 -14.70
C GLN A 405 -23.89 -34.10 -16.18
N LEU A 406 -23.04 -33.27 -16.79
CA LEU A 406 -23.10 -32.94 -18.21
C LEU A 406 -22.70 -34.11 -19.11
N LEU A 407 -21.72 -34.91 -18.65
CA LEU A 407 -21.21 -36.08 -19.37
C LEU A 407 -21.21 -37.30 -18.44
N PRO A 408 -22.37 -37.95 -18.20
CA PRO A 408 -22.47 -39.13 -17.32
C PRO A 408 -21.56 -40.27 -17.76
N ASP A 409 -21.37 -40.42 -19.07
CA ASP A 409 -20.46 -41.38 -19.69
C ASP A 409 -18.98 -41.09 -19.47
N SER A 410 -18.61 -40.07 -18.69
CA SER A 410 -17.24 -39.83 -18.22
C SER A 410 -16.95 -40.40 -16.82
N ASN A 411 -17.97 -40.81 -16.06
CA ASN A 411 -17.77 -41.34 -14.71
C ASN A 411 -17.01 -42.68 -14.74
N GLY A 412 -15.92 -42.81 -13.99
CA GLY A 412 -15.05 -44.00 -14.05
C GLY A 412 -14.41 -44.23 -15.43
N TRP A 413 -14.13 -43.18 -16.19
CA TRP A 413 -13.55 -43.28 -17.54
C TRP A 413 -12.22 -44.03 -17.57
N ALA A 414 -11.27 -43.69 -16.68
CA ALA A 414 -9.96 -44.33 -16.64
C ALA A 414 -10.08 -45.83 -16.30
N PHE A 415 -10.97 -46.16 -15.35
CA PHE A 415 -11.31 -47.53 -15.01
C PHE A 415 -11.84 -48.30 -16.23
N ARG A 416 -12.83 -47.74 -16.94
CA ARG A 416 -13.42 -48.36 -18.14
C ARG A 416 -12.40 -48.55 -19.25
N LYS A 417 -11.44 -47.63 -19.40
CA LYS A 417 -10.35 -47.74 -20.36
C LYS A 417 -9.37 -48.88 -20.03
N VAL A 418 -9.05 -49.05 -18.75
CA VAL A 418 -8.28 -50.22 -18.28
C VAL A 418 -9.06 -51.52 -18.51
N TRP A 419 -10.37 -51.49 -18.31
CA TRP A 419 -11.23 -52.67 -18.45
C TRP A 419 -11.48 -53.09 -19.91
N SER A 420 -11.66 -52.13 -20.81
CA SER A 420 -11.94 -52.39 -22.24
C SER A 420 -10.67 -52.76 -23.02
N ASN A 421 -9.50 -52.30 -22.58
CA ASN A 421 -8.23 -52.64 -23.21
C ASN A 421 -7.67 -53.95 -22.63
N GLU A 422 -7.63 -55.01 -23.44
CA GLU A 422 -7.20 -56.34 -23.00
C GLU A 422 -5.77 -56.36 -22.44
N THR A 423 -4.87 -55.56 -23.00
CA THR A 423 -3.47 -55.46 -22.56
C THR A 423 -3.36 -54.79 -21.19
N LEU A 424 -4.08 -53.68 -20.99
CA LEU A 424 -4.12 -53.00 -19.69
C LEU A 424 -4.81 -53.88 -18.65
N ARG A 425 -5.93 -54.52 -18.98
CA ARG A 425 -6.66 -55.41 -18.09
C ARG A 425 -5.77 -56.54 -17.54
N ARG A 426 -5.02 -57.23 -18.42
CA ARG A 426 -4.06 -58.28 -18.00
C ARG A 426 -2.92 -57.70 -17.14
N ALA A 427 -2.43 -56.51 -17.49
CA ALA A 427 -1.36 -55.86 -16.74
C ALA A 427 -1.78 -55.49 -15.30
N TRP A 428 -3.04 -55.08 -15.10
CA TRP A 428 -3.57 -54.57 -13.83
C TRP A 428 -4.24 -55.63 -12.93
N LEU A 429 -4.86 -56.69 -13.48
CA LEU A 429 -5.70 -57.64 -12.72
C LEU A 429 -5.15 -59.08 -12.59
N GLY A 430 -4.10 -59.45 -13.33
CA GLY A 430 -3.54 -60.81 -13.30
C GLY A 430 -4.43 -61.88 -13.94
N GLU A 431 -3.85 -63.08 -14.18
CA GLU A 431 -4.44 -64.14 -15.01
C GLU A 431 -5.48 -65.02 -14.29
N HIS A 432 -5.66 -64.85 -12.98
CA HIS A 432 -6.62 -65.63 -12.18
C HIS A 432 -7.52 -64.70 -11.34
N ALA A 433 -8.53 -64.11 -11.98
CA ALA A 433 -9.55 -63.30 -11.30
C ALA A 433 -10.92 -63.98 -11.44
N GLY A 434 -11.10 -65.09 -10.72
CA GLY A 434 -12.41 -65.68 -10.47
C GLY A 434 -12.90 -65.21 -9.11
N LEU A 435 -13.82 -64.24 -9.09
CA LEU A 435 -14.67 -63.82 -7.95
C LEU A 435 -14.22 -62.66 -7.04
N GLU A 436 -12.95 -62.22 -7.00
CA GLU A 436 -12.55 -60.99 -6.28
C GLU A 436 -11.72 -60.04 -7.16
N PHE A 437 -12.17 -58.78 -7.27
CA PHE A 437 -11.51 -57.72 -8.02
C PHE A 437 -10.39 -57.10 -7.19
N LYS A 438 -9.13 -57.50 -7.43
CA LYS A 438 -7.96 -56.95 -6.71
C LYS A 438 -6.94 -56.35 -7.67
N LEU A 439 -6.75 -55.03 -7.61
CA LEU A 439 -5.71 -54.34 -8.37
C LEU A 439 -4.31 -54.74 -7.90
N ARG A 440 -3.37 -54.92 -8.84
CA ARG A 440 -1.97 -55.23 -8.51
C ARG A 440 -1.29 -54.06 -7.80
N GLU A 441 -0.89 -54.26 -6.56
CA GLU A 441 -0.23 -53.24 -5.72
C GLU A 441 1.00 -52.62 -6.41
N LYS A 442 1.85 -53.43 -7.06
CA LYS A 442 3.03 -52.93 -7.79
C LYS A 442 2.67 -51.93 -8.90
N LYS A 443 1.53 -52.13 -9.58
CA LYS A 443 1.05 -51.21 -10.61
C LYS A 443 0.43 -49.96 -10.00
N ALA A 444 -0.26 -50.11 -8.88
CA ALA A 444 -0.78 -48.99 -8.09
C ALA A 444 0.35 -48.05 -7.61
N TRP A 445 1.46 -48.61 -7.11
CA TRP A 445 2.66 -47.86 -6.75
C TRP A 445 3.25 -47.11 -7.95
N GLN A 446 3.44 -47.78 -9.08
CA GLN A 446 3.96 -47.13 -10.31
C GLN A 446 3.07 -45.97 -10.77
N TYR A 447 1.75 -46.15 -10.75
CA TYR A 447 0.83 -45.07 -11.10
C TYR A 447 0.93 -43.90 -10.12
N GLY A 448 1.05 -44.19 -8.82
CA GLY A 448 1.26 -43.17 -7.80
C GLY A 448 2.55 -42.39 -8.00
N GLU A 449 3.64 -43.03 -8.43
CA GLU A 449 4.91 -42.33 -8.71
C GLU A 449 4.76 -41.35 -9.89
N PHE A 450 4.07 -41.77 -10.96
CA PHE A 450 3.74 -40.87 -12.07
C PHE A 450 2.81 -39.73 -11.65
N LEU A 451 1.87 -39.99 -10.74
CA LEU A 451 0.94 -38.99 -10.21
C LEU A 451 1.66 -37.97 -9.33
N ASP A 452 2.55 -38.43 -8.45
CA ASP A 452 3.36 -37.58 -7.58
C ASP A 452 4.30 -36.71 -8.43
N GLU A 453 4.96 -37.28 -9.44
CA GLU A 453 5.76 -36.50 -10.39
C GLU A 453 4.91 -35.47 -11.15
N PHE A 454 3.73 -35.86 -11.65
CA PHE A 454 2.79 -34.95 -12.30
C PHE A 454 2.41 -33.79 -11.38
N LEU A 455 2.10 -34.06 -10.10
CA LEU A 455 1.76 -33.03 -9.12
C LEU A 455 2.94 -32.13 -8.79
N GLU A 456 4.19 -32.61 -8.82
CA GLU A 456 5.38 -31.77 -8.67
C GLU A 456 5.53 -30.81 -9.85
N VAL A 457 5.32 -31.28 -11.09
CA VAL A 457 5.37 -30.46 -12.31
C VAL A 457 4.21 -29.48 -12.34
N LEU A 458 3.00 -29.92 -12.00
CA LEU A 458 1.81 -29.07 -11.94
C LEU A 458 1.97 -27.96 -10.90
N LEU A 459 2.55 -28.26 -9.74
CA LEU A 459 2.85 -27.25 -8.71
C LEU A 459 3.78 -26.17 -9.25
N PHE A 460 4.82 -26.57 -9.99
CA PHE A 460 5.77 -25.64 -10.58
C PHE A 460 5.08 -24.75 -11.64
N LEU A 461 4.32 -25.35 -12.55
CA LEU A 461 3.54 -24.64 -13.57
C LEU A 461 2.58 -23.63 -12.93
N VAL A 462 1.74 -24.08 -12.00
CA VAL A 462 0.76 -23.24 -11.28
C VAL A 462 1.44 -22.07 -10.55
N HIS A 463 2.58 -22.32 -9.90
CA HIS A 463 3.28 -21.29 -9.14
C HIS A 463 3.89 -20.19 -10.01
N LEU A 464 4.40 -20.55 -11.20
CA LEU A 464 5.03 -19.60 -12.12
C LEU A 464 4.02 -18.88 -13.02
N SER A 465 2.90 -19.51 -13.38
CA SER A 465 1.97 -18.97 -14.36
C SER A 465 0.77 -18.21 -13.77
N GLY A 466 0.37 -18.49 -12.51
CA GLY A 466 -0.82 -17.89 -11.88
C GLY A 466 -0.66 -16.42 -11.43
N GLY A 467 0.14 -15.63 -12.15
CA GLY A 467 0.49 -14.24 -11.82
C GLY A 467 1.66 -14.11 -10.81
N GLN A 468 1.59 -13.09 -9.94
CA GLN A 468 2.65 -12.80 -8.95
C GLN A 468 2.91 -13.97 -7.99
N ALA A 469 4.15 -14.41 -7.82
CA ALA A 469 4.46 -15.64 -7.07
C ALA A 469 3.83 -15.74 -5.66
N ALA A 470 3.13 -16.84 -5.41
CA ALA A 470 2.47 -17.16 -4.14
C ALA A 470 3.46 -17.48 -2.99
N ARG A 471 3.00 -17.54 -1.74
CA ARG A 471 3.74 -18.21 -0.65
C ARG A 471 3.59 -19.72 -0.81
N SER A 472 4.48 -20.51 -0.20
CA SER A 472 4.35 -21.97 -0.18
C SER A 472 3.01 -22.43 0.41
N LEU A 473 2.66 -21.92 1.60
CA LEU A 473 1.39 -22.27 2.25
C LEU A 473 0.15 -21.81 1.49
N GLU A 474 0.23 -20.74 0.69
CA GLU A 474 -0.90 -20.28 -0.13
C GLU A 474 -1.29 -21.32 -1.21
N LEU A 475 -0.33 -22.12 -1.69
CA LEU A 475 -0.57 -23.16 -2.68
C LEU A 475 -0.90 -24.52 -2.05
N LEU A 476 -0.17 -24.92 -1.01
CA LEU A 476 -0.36 -26.23 -0.37
C LEU A 476 -1.74 -26.36 0.30
N THR A 477 -2.38 -25.25 0.65
CA THR A 477 -3.74 -25.26 1.23
C THR A 477 -4.86 -25.21 0.19
N LEU A 478 -4.57 -25.32 -1.12
CA LEU A 478 -5.60 -25.28 -2.16
C LEU A 478 -6.43 -26.56 -2.14
N ARG A 479 -7.76 -26.39 -2.07
CA ARG A 479 -8.74 -27.47 -2.00
C ARG A 479 -9.65 -27.48 -3.21
N HIS A 480 -9.91 -28.66 -3.75
CA HIS A 480 -10.75 -28.80 -4.95
C HIS A 480 -12.22 -29.12 -4.62
N ARG A 481 -12.54 -29.56 -3.40
CA ARG A 481 -13.91 -29.85 -2.93
C ARG A 481 -14.18 -29.34 -1.52
N ASN A 482 -15.45 -29.11 -1.23
CA ASN A 482 -15.91 -28.68 0.10
C ASN A 482 -15.77 -29.82 1.12
N THR A 483 -15.44 -29.49 2.37
CA THR A 483 -15.28 -30.47 3.46
C THR A 483 -16.03 -30.01 4.72
N ALA A 484 -16.47 -30.95 5.54
CA ALA A 484 -17.20 -30.66 6.78
C ALA A 484 -16.39 -29.78 7.76
N ASN A 485 -15.11 -30.14 7.97
CA ASN A 485 -14.24 -29.47 8.94
C ASN A 485 -13.32 -28.40 8.31
N GLY A 486 -13.06 -28.47 7.00
CA GLY A 486 -12.20 -27.50 6.31
C GLY A 486 -12.96 -26.31 5.71
N GLY A 487 -14.27 -26.42 5.49
CA GLY A 487 -15.04 -25.38 4.81
C GLY A 487 -14.99 -25.48 3.28
N ILE A 488 -15.31 -24.37 2.60
CA ILE A 488 -15.50 -24.33 1.14
C ILE A 488 -14.17 -24.47 0.37
N ARG A 489 -14.26 -25.03 -0.84
CA ARG A 489 -13.16 -25.20 -1.80
C ARG A 489 -12.50 -23.87 -2.18
N ASN A 490 -11.30 -23.96 -2.74
CA ASN A 490 -10.45 -22.83 -3.10
C ASN A 490 -9.95 -22.90 -4.56
N ILE A 491 -10.45 -23.87 -5.32
CA ILE A 491 -10.20 -24.04 -6.75
C ILE A 491 -11.58 -23.99 -7.40
N PHE A 492 -11.74 -23.06 -8.35
CA PHE A 492 -12.99 -22.78 -9.02
C PHE A 492 -12.79 -22.72 -10.53
N PHE A 493 -13.87 -22.85 -11.27
CA PHE A 493 -13.90 -22.58 -12.70
C PHE A 493 -14.56 -21.21 -12.96
N ASP A 494 -13.88 -20.32 -13.69
CA ASP A 494 -14.41 -19.00 -14.04
C ASP A 494 -14.18 -18.70 -15.52
N ARG A 495 -15.25 -18.74 -16.31
CA ARG A 495 -15.30 -18.40 -17.75
C ARG A 495 -14.08 -18.91 -18.52
N GLY A 496 -13.88 -20.22 -18.49
CA GLY A 496 -12.88 -20.91 -19.29
C GLY A 496 -11.47 -20.98 -18.69
N LEU A 497 -11.24 -20.43 -17.50
CA LEU A 497 -9.97 -20.56 -16.77
C LEU A 497 -10.21 -21.15 -15.38
N ILE A 498 -9.22 -21.86 -14.85
CA ILE A 498 -9.21 -22.24 -13.44
C ILE A 498 -8.78 -21.05 -12.61
N MET A 499 -9.60 -20.72 -11.60
CA MET A 499 -9.37 -19.67 -10.62
C MET A 499 -8.99 -20.30 -9.27
N LEU A 500 -7.80 -19.97 -8.78
CA LEU A 500 -7.32 -20.34 -7.45
C LEU A 500 -7.54 -19.19 -6.48
N MET A 501 -8.10 -19.51 -5.32
CA MET A 501 -8.37 -18.56 -4.25
C MET A 501 -7.51 -18.90 -3.03
N ALA A 502 -6.38 -18.22 -2.87
CA ALA A 502 -5.55 -18.35 -1.69
C ALA A 502 -6.04 -17.40 -0.59
N GLY A 503 -6.34 -17.92 0.60
CA GLY A 503 -6.80 -17.13 1.76
C GLY A 503 -5.74 -16.90 2.84
N TYR A 504 -4.65 -17.68 2.82
CA TYR A 504 -3.64 -17.67 3.88
C TYR A 504 -2.66 -16.50 3.73
N HIS A 505 -2.42 -15.77 4.81
CA HIS A 505 -1.33 -14.80 4.90
C HIS A 505 -0.70 -14.79 6.30
N LYS A 506 0.55 -14.31 6.43
CA LYS A 506 1.35 -14.32 7.68
C LYS A 506 0.69 -13.59 8.86
N GLY A 507 -0.32 -12.75 8.59
CA GLY A 507 -1.11 -12.03 9.59
C GLY A 507 -2.42 -12.71 9.99
N PHE A 508 -2.87 -13.75 9.26
CA PHE A 508 -4.20 -14.36 9.44
C PHE A 508 -4.41 -14.86 10.87
N SER A 509 -3.43 -15.55 11.44
CA SER A 509 -3.48 -16.05 12.81
C SER A 509 -3.49 -14.96 13.89
N LYS A 510 -3.32 -13.68 13.51
CA LYS A 510 -3.32 -12.53 14.43
C LYS A 510 -4.51 -11.61 14.19
N THR A 511 -4.98 -11.51 12.96
CA THR A 511 -6.03 -10.57 12.57
C THR A 511 -7.36 -11.25 12.28
N GLU A 512 -7.37 -12.57 12.05
CA GLU A 512 -8.49 -13.38 11.54
C GLU A 512 -9.13 -12.88 10.22
N ARG A 513 -8.66 -11.76 9.69
CA ARG A 513 -9.02 -11.19 8.40
C ARG A 513 -8.44 -12.04 7.26
N LEU A 514 -9.25 -12.88 6.61
CA LEU A 514 -8.87 -13.63 5.40
C LEU A 514 -8.34 -12.67 4.33
N LYS A 515 -7.22 -12.93 3.65
CA LYS A 515 -6.74 -12.16 2.47
C LYS A 515 -7.05 -12.96 1.21
N VAL A 516 -8.08 -12.55 0.47
CA VAL A 516 -8.51 -13.31 -0.71
C VAL A 516 -7.73 -12.85 -1.93
N ILE A 517 -6.80 -13.69 -2.40
CA ILE A 517 -6.00 -13.42 -3.59
C ILE A 517 -6.42 -14.39 -4.68
N HIS A 518 -6.90 -13.84 -5.79
CA HIS A 518 -7.35 -14.62 -6.93
C HIS A 518 -6.21 -14.79 -7.91
N ARG A 519 -6.09 -15.98 -8.48
CA ARG A 519 -5.07 -16.34 -9.48
C ARG A 519 -5.73 -17.14 -10.58
N PHE A 520 -5.54 -16.73 -11.81
CA PHE A 520 -6.09 -17.45 -12.95
C PHE A 520 -4.96 -18.20 -13.63
N LEU A 521 -5.20 -19.45 -13.99
CA LEU A 521 -4.23 -20.27 -14.72
C LEU A 521 -4.43 -20.11 -16.22
N PRO A 522 -3.38 -20.23 -17.04
CA PRO A 522 -3.54 -20.21 -18.49
C PRO A 522 -4.35 -21.45 -18.93
N ARG A 523 -4.88 -21.41 -20.15
CA ARG A 523 -5.83 -22.43 -20.63
C ARG A 523 -5.20 -23.82 -20.65
N GLU A 524 -3.94 -23.90 -21.07
CA GLU A 524 -3.16 -25.12 -21.19
C GLU A 524 -3.01 -25.80 -19.81
N ILE A 525 -2.66 -25.02 -18.78
CA ILE A 525 -2.56 -25.54 -17.40
C ILE A 525 -3.95 -25.81 -16.81
N SER A 526 -4.96 -25.00 -17.15
CA SER A 526 -6.35 -25.22 -16.72
C SER A 526 -6.88 -26.57 -17.21
N ILE A 527 -6.57 -26.95 -18.45
CA ILE A 527 -6.92 -28.26 -19.03
C ILE A 527 -6.31 -29.40 -18.22
N LEU A 528 -5.03 -29.29 -17.86
CA LEU A 528 -4.36 -30.30 -17.02
C LEU A 528 -5.06 -30.47 -15.66
N VAL A 529 -5.40 -29.35 -14.99
CA VAL A 529 -6.11 -29.37 -13.71
C VAL A 529 -7.50 -29.99 -13.86
N ILE A 530 -8.25 -29.63 -14.91
CA ILE A 530 -9.59 -30.15 -15.17
C ILE A 530 -9.53 -31.66 -15.39
N TYR A 531 -8.71 -32.16 -16.32
CA TYR A 531 -8.62 -33.59 -16.59
C TYR A 531 -8.06 -34.39 -15.42
N TYR A 532 -7.14 -33.81 -14.64
CA TYR A 532 -6.70 -34.43 -13.39
C TYR A 532 -7.86 -34.60 -12.42
N LEU A 533 -8.58 -33.52 -12.08
CA LEU A 533 -9.70 -33.57 -11.12
C LEU A 533 -10.89 -34.39 -11.63
N TRP A 534 -11.11 -34.41 -12.94
CA TRP A 534 -12.25 -35.07 -13.58
C TRP A 534 -12.02 -36.56 -13.85
N LEU A 535 -10.84 -36.97 -14.32
CA LEU A 535 -10.62 -38.34 -14.81
C LEU A 535 -9.55 -39.11 -14.03
N ALA A 536 -8.44 -38.46 -13.65
CA ALA A 536 -7.31 -39.15 -12.99
C ALA A 536 -7.52 -39.30 -11.47
N LEU A 537 -7.93 -38.24 -10.79
CA LEU A 537 -8.11 -38.21 -9.34
C LEU A 537 -9.17 -39.22 -8.86
N PRO A 538 -10.36 -39.35 -9.46
CA PRO A 538 -11.34 -40.36 -9.04
C PRO A 538 -10.80 -41.78 -9.15
N TYR A 539 -9.98 -42.07 -10.18
CA TYR A 539 -9.35 -43.38 -10.34
C TYR A 539 -8.25 -43.62 -9.29
N TRP A 540 -7.48 -42.59 -8.95
CA TRP A 540 -6.51 -42.67 -7.86
C TRP A 540 -7.17 -42.87 -6.49
N GLU A 541 -8.26 -42.15 -6.21
CA GLU A 541 -9.06 -42.29 -4.99
C GLU A 541 -9.64 -43.70 -4.84
N ASP A 542 -10.22 -44.23 -5.92
CA ASP A 542 -10.73 -45.61 -5.98
C ASP A 542 -9.61 -46.63 -5.75
N MET A 543 -8.42 -46.40 -6.32
CA MET A 543 -7.28 -47.28 -6.10
C MET A 543 -6.75 -47.21 -4.65
N GLN A 544 -6.72 -46.03 -4.03
CA GLN A 544 -6.34 -45.89 -2.62
C GLN A 544 -7.29 -46.64 -1.70
N ALA A 545 -8.60 -46.56 -1.98
CA ALA A 545 -9.61 -47.32 -1.25
C ALA A 545 -9.48 -48.84 -1.46
N ASN A 546 -9.31 -49.30 -2.71
CA ASN A 546 -9.31 -50.74 -3.02
C ASN A 546 -7.97 -51.46 -2.73
N VAL A 547 -6.84 -50.76 -2.76
CA VAL A 547 -5.50 -51.36 -2.56
C VAL A 547 -5.01 -51.19 -1.12
N TRP A 548 -5.25 -50.03 -0.51
CA TRP A 548 -4.73 -49.65 0.80
C TRP A 548 -5.81 -49.36 1.84
N GLU A 549 -7.09 -49.64 1.55
CA GLU A 549 -8.23 -49.48 2.47
C GLU A 549 -8.34 -48.08 3.08
N VAL A 550 -7.95 -47.05 2.31
CA VAL A 550 -8.01 -45.66 2.74
C VAL A 550 -9.45 -45.19 2.81
N THR A 551 -9.91 -44.81 4.00
CA THR A 551 -11.27 -44.33 4.25
C THR A 551 -11.41 -42.81 4.21
N GLU A 552 -10.33 -42.07 4.46
CA GLU A 552 -10.31 -40.60 4.45
C GLU A 552 -9.41 -40.07 3.33
N LEU A 553 -10.02 -39.43 2.33
CA LEU A 553 -9.32 -38.88 1.18
C LEU A 553 -9.12 -37.36 1.34
N PRO A 554 -7.90 -36.84 1.12
CA PRO A 554 -7.64 -35.41 1.26
C PRO A 554 -8.39 -34.61 0.19
N ALA A 555 -8.95 -33.46 0.58
CA ALA A 555 -9.54 -32.50 -0.36
C ALA A 555 -8.51 -31.50 -0.92
N ASN A 556 -7.30 -31.50 -0.36
CA ASN A 556 -6.20 -30.66 -0.77
C ASN A 556 -5.50 -31.24 -2.00
N LEU A 557 -5.21 -30.39 -2.98
CA LEU A 557 -4.45 -30.79 -4.17
C LEU A 557 -3.01 -31.20 -3.81
N TRP A 558 -2.41 -30.54 -2.80
CA TRP A 558 -1.09 -30.86 -2.24
C TRP A 558 -1.14 -30.89 -0.71
N ALA A 559 -1.71 -31.95 -0.14
CA ALA A 559 -1.99 -32.07 1.29
C ALA A 559 -0.74 -31.81 2.18
N PRO A 560 -0.71 -30.73 2.99
CA PRO A 560 0.43 -30.43 3.83
C PRO A 560 0.44 -31.30 5.10
N GLU A 561 1.64 -31.57 5.62
CA GLU A 561 1.88 -32.34 6.85
C GLU A 561 1.08 -31.80 8.05
N GLU A 562 0.89 -30.48 8.14
CA GLU A 562 0.16 -29.82 9.22
C GLU A 562 -1.37 -30.01 9.15
N ALA A 563 -1.94 -30.39 8.00
CA ALA A 563 -3.40 -30.58 7.84
C ALA A 563 -3.93 -31.91 8.40
N LEU A 564 -3.04 -32.84 8.73
CA LEU A 564 -3.39 -34.13 9.37
C LEU A 564 -3.35 -34.04 10.92
N GLY A 565 -2.90 -32.91 11.48
CA GLY A 565 -2.73 -32.74 12.93
C GLY A 565 -3.93 -32.14 13.68
N ASP A 566 -4.96 -31.66 12.98
CA ASP A 566 -6.11 -30.98 13.60
C ASP A 566 -7.39 -31.84 13.66
N SER A 567 -7.40 -33.06 13.10
CA SER A 567 -8.59 -33.94 13.12
C SER A 567 -8.67 -34.89 14.31
N SER A 568 -7.63 -34.98 15.16
CA SER A 568 -7.67 -35.77 16.40
C SER A 568 -7.84 -34.85 17.63
N PHE A 569 -8.90 -34.06 17.66
CA PHE A 569 -9.48 -33.58 18.91
C PHE A 569 -10.46 -34.65 19.42
N ASN A 570 -9.91 -35.73 19.97
CA ASN A 570 -10.67 -36.57 20.90
C ASN A 570 -9.87 -36.70 22.19
N GLY A 571 -10.52 -36.40 23.30
CA GLY A 571 -9.89 -36.09 24.58
C GLY A 571 -9.10 -37.25 25.19
N GLY A 572 -7.94 -36.91 25.75
CA GLY A 572 -7.12 -37.74 26.63
C GLY A 572 -5.82 -37.00 26.99
N PRO A 573 -5.38 -37.00 28.27
CA PRO A 573 -4.13 -36.37 28.67
C PRO A 573 -2.94 -37.28 28.35
N ASP A 574 -1.76 -36.68 28.27
CA ASP A 574 -0.44 -37.32 28.20
C ASP A 574 0.18 -37.54 26.80
N GLY A 575 1.45 -37.13 26.67
CA GLY A 575 2.35 -37.65 25.63
C GLY A 575 3.09 -36.64 24.74
N TYR A 576 3.74 -35.61 25.29
CA TYR A 576 4.82 -34.91 24.57
C TYR A 576 6.05 -35.83 24.46
N GLY A 577 6.15 -36.58 23.36
CA GLY A 577 7.33 -37.36 23.02
C GLY A 577 8.45 -36.49 22.44
N SER A 578 9.61 -36.51 23.10
CA SER A 578 10.86 -35.88 22.68
C SER A 578 11.40 -36.47 21.38
N GLY A 579 11.61 -35.63 20.36
CA GLY A 579 12.44 -35.97 19.20
C GLY A 579 13.77 -35.23 19.27
N SER A 580 14.79 -35.93 19.77
CA SER A 580 16.21 -35.57 19.72
C SER A 580 16.66 -35.37 18.28
N GLY A 581 17.59 -34.44 18.08
CA GLY A 581 18.34 -34.32 16.83
C GLY A 581 19.76 -34.79 17.08
N THR A 582 20.26 -35.62 16.17
CA THR A 582 21.67 -35.99 15.96
C THR A 582 21.76 -36.22 14.46
N SER A 583 22.47 -35.33 13.74
CA SER A 583 23.89 -35.39 13.39
C SER A 583 24.17 -36.47 12.34
N ASP A 584 24.76 -36.01 11.24
CA ASP A 584 25.38 -36.82 10.19
C ASP A 584 26.36 -37.83 10.83
N ASP A 585 26.26 -39.10 10.43
CA ASP A 585 27.39 -40.03 10.37
C ASP A 585 27.07 -41.16 9.39
N GLU A 586 27.98 -41.37 8.44
CA GLU A 586 28.06 -42.52 7.55
C GLU A 586 28.56 -43.74 8.36
N HIS A 587 27.90 -44.90 8.24
CA HIS A 587 28.56 -46.21 8.19
C HIS A 587 27.59 -47.36 7.84
N GLU A 588 28.15 -48.32 7.09
CA GLU A 588 27.53 -49.52 6.53
C GLU A 588 27.18 -50.60 7.57
N GLY A 589 26.23 -51.47 7.19
CA GLY A 589 26.27 -52.91 7.50
C GLY A 589 25.42 -53.39 8.69
N GLY A 590 24.42 -54.24 8.40
CA GLY A 590 23.75 -55.04 9.42
C GLY A 590 22.32 -55.45 9.07
N ALA A 591 22.18 -56.63 8.46
CA ALA A 591 20.90 -57.26 8.16
C ALA A 591 20.22 -57.82 9.42
N GLY A 592 18.88 -57.80 9.45
CA GLY A 592 18.07 -58.64 10.35
C GLY A 592 17.26 -57.87 11.40
N GLY A 593 16.16 -57.25 10.97
CA GLY A 593 15.12 -56.76 11.88
C GLY A 593 13.84 -56.55 11.09
N GLU A 594 12.78 -57.30 11.43
CA GLU A 594 11.46 -57.15 10.84
C GLU A 594 11.01 -55.67 10.89
N PRO A 595 10.46 -55.12 9.79
CA PRO A 595 10.05 -53.72 9.78
C PRO A 595 8.84 -53.55 10.70
N LYS A 596 9.03 -52.85 11.82
CA LYS A 596 7.94 -52.25 12.60
C LYS A 596 7.06 -51.46 11.64
N ALA A 597 5.77 -51.80 11.61
CA ALA A 597 4.76 -51.18 10.76
C ALA A 597 4.84 -49.64 10.85
N SER A 598 5.35 -49.00 9.80
CA SER A 598 5.44 -47.55 9.72
C SER A 598 4.04 -46.98 9.55
N ALA A 599 3.71 -45.96 10.35
CA ALA A 599 2.49 -45.17 10.23
C ALA A 599 2.13 -44.86 8.76
N HIS A 600 0.91 -45.26 8.39
CA HIS A 600 0.19 -45.09 7.12
C HIS A 600 0.89 -44.32 5.99
N ARG A 601 1.53 -45.05 5.06
CA ARG A 601 1.85 -44.53 3.71
C ARG A 601 0.59 -44.60 2.85
N LEU A 602 0.02 -43.44 2.51
CA LEU A 602 -1.15 -43.28 1.63
C LEU A 602 -0.78 -43.32 0.12
N GLY A 603 0.30 -44.02 -0.25
CA GLY A 603 0.91 -44.03 -1.59
C GLY A 603 2.34 -43.45 -1.64
N PRO A 604 2.98 -43.38 -2.83
CA PRO A 604 4.35 -42.86 -2.99
C PRO A 604 4.47 -41.35 -2.80
N GLY A 605 5.60 -40.93 -2.24
CA GLY A 605 6.01 -39.53 -2.10
C GLY A 605 6.07 -39.01 -0.64
N PRO A 606 7.06 -38.18 -0.27
CA PRO A 606 7.10 -37.54 1.06
C PRO A 606 5.98 -36.48 1.21
N HIS A 607 5.56 -36.16 2.44
CA HIS A 607 4.55 -35.13 2.69
C HIS A 607 4.85 -33.80 1.96
N TRP A 608 3.79 -33.09 1.53
CA TRP A 608 3.94 -31.80 0.88
C TRP A 608 4.36 -30.73 1.89
N THR A 609 5.63 -30.34 1.84
CA THR A 609 6.21 -29.33 2.73
C THR A 609 6.77 -28.15 1.95
N SER A 610 6.92 -26.99 2.63
CA SER A 610 7.60 -25.83 2.03
C SER A 610 9.04 -26.16 1.59
N ALA A 611 9.70 -27.12 2.28
CA ALA A 611 11.02 -27.61 1.93
C ALA A 611 10.99 -28.48 0.65
N ARG A 612 10.01 -29.38 0.52
CA ARG A 612 9.77 -30.16 -0.71
C ARG A 612 9.53 -29.23 -1.90
N MET A 613 8.63 -28.27 -1.76
CA MET A 613 8.36 -27.26 -2.79
C MET A 613 9.63 -26.50 -3.20
N THR A 614 10.48 -26.11 -2.25
CA THR A 614 11.75 -25.43 -2.56
C THR A 614 12.71 -26.32 -3.35
N ARG A 615 12.75 -27.63 -3.06
CA ARG A 615 13.57 -28.59 -3.83
C ARG A 615 13.06 -28.77 -5.26
N ILE A 616 11.74 -28.89 -5.44
CA ILE A 616 11.08 -28.96 -6.76
C ILE A 616 11.45 -27.72 -7.60
N MET A 617 11.27 -26.53 -7.02
CA MET A 617 11.61 -25.26 -7.67
C MET A 617 13.07 -25.22 -8.14
N LYS A 618 14.02 -25.62 -7.28
CA LYS A 618 15.44 -25.66 -7.65
C LYS A 618 15.70 -26.66 -8.79
N ARG A 619 15.18 -27.87 -8.68
CA ARG A 619 15.39 -28.95 -9.65
C ARG A 619 14.86 -28.57 -11.03
N MET A 620 13.64 -28.03 -11.09
CA MET A 620 13.01 -27.65 -12.36
C MET A 620 13.62 -26.39 -12.97
N SER A 621 14.07 -25.45 -12.14
CA SER A 621 14.74 -24.24 -12.64
C SER A 621 16.17 -24.46 -13.12
N LEU A 622 16.87 -25.50 -12.66
CA LEU A 622 18.21 -25.83 -13.15
C LEU A 622 18.23 -26.11 -14.66
N VAL A 623 17.17 -26.75 -15.17
CA VAL A 623 17.06 -27.11 -16.59
C VAL A 623 17.04 -25.87 -17.50
N GLY A 624 16.51 -24.74 -17.01
CA GLY A 624 16.39 -23.51 -17.81
C GLY A 624 17.32 -22.36 -17.42
N CYS A 625 17.89 -22.34 -16.21
CA CYS A 625 18.51 -21.12 -15.65
C CYS A 625 20.00 -21.27 -15.24
N GLN A 626 20.65 -22.39 -15.53
CA GLN A 626 22.01 -22.77 -15.09
C GLN A 626 22.21 -22.87 -13.55
N LYS A 627 21.44 -22.13 -12.75
CA LYS A 627 21.36 -22.18 -11.30
C LYS A 627 19.89 -22.28 -10.86
N GLY A 628 19.62 -23.25 -9.99
CA GLY A 628 18.30 -23.45 -9.42
C GLY A 628 17.90 -22.33 -8.46
N PHE A 629 16.69 -21.81 -8.59
CA PHE A 629 16.15 -20.77 -7.73
C PHE A 629 15.09 -21.29 -6.75
N THR A 630 14.97 -20.61 -5.61
CA THR A 630 13.98 -20.93 -4.56
C THR A 630 12.68 -20.14 -4.76
N ILE A 631 11.61 -20.51 -4.04
CA ILE A 631 10.34 -19.75 -3.99
C ILE A 631 10.61 -18.27 -3.66
N SER A 632 11.48 -18.00 -2.68
CA SER A 632 11.83 -16.63 -2.30
C SER A 632 12.52 -15.89 -3.44
N SER A 633 13.41 -16.56 -4.16
CA SER A 633 14.14 -15.97 -5.29
C SER A 633 13.18 -15.63 -6.44
N TRP A 634 12.28 -16.56 -6.77
CA TRP A 634 11.25 -16.34 -7.78
C TRP A 634 10.32 -15.18 -7.44
N ARG A 635 9.98 -14.98 -6.15
CA ARG A 635 9.18 -13.82 -5.72
C ARG A 635 9.88 -12.50 -5.96
N HIS A 636 11.19 -12.41 -5.73
CA HIS A 636 11.94 -11.19 -6.06
C HIS A 636 12.03 -10.96 -7.57
N LEU A 637 12.33 -12.03 -8.32
CA LEU A 637 12.48 -11.98 -9.78
C LEU A 637 11.16 -11.63 -10.48
N SER A 638 10.04 -12.27 -10.12
CA SER A 638 8.71 -11.98 -10.69
C SER A 638 8.25 -10.55 -10.45
N ILE A 639 8.48 -9.99 -9.25
CA ILE A 639 8.19 -8.58 -8.97
C ILE A 639 9.06 -7.66 -9.85
N ALA A 640 10.36 -7.96 -9.97
CA ALA A 640 11.27 -7.18 -10.80
C ALA A 640 10.87 -7.23 -12.28
N MET A 641 10.59 -8.42 -12.81
CA MET A 641 10.09 -8.62 -14.17
C MET A 641 8.80 -7.84 -14.38
N THR A 642 7.88 -7.85 -13.42
CA THR A 642 6.64 -7.08 -13.56
C THR A 642 6.88 -5.58 -13.65
N ARG A 643 7.76 -5.06 -12.79
CA ARG A 643 8.14 -3.65 -12.83
C ARG A 643 8.80 -3.25 -14.14
N ARG A 644 9.49 -4.17 -14.83
CA ARG A 644 10.13 -3.88 -16.11
C ARG A 644 9.17 -3.97 -17.30
N TYR A 645 8.35 -5.02 -17.35
CA TYR A 645 7.58 -5.35 -18.55
C TYR A 645 6.14 -4.82 -18.56
N PHE A 646 5.52 -4.49 -17.42
CA PHE A 646 4.14 -3.98 -17.36
C PHE A 646 4.03 -2.47 -17.06
N ARG A 647 5.13 -1.70 -17.21
CA ARG A 647 5.17 -0.30 -16.74
C ARG A 647 4.54 0.76 -17.66
N ASN A 648 4.10 0.42 -18.86
CA ASN A 648 3.50 1.38 -19.79
C ASN A 648 2.13 0.89 -20.28
N GLY A 649 1.05 1.42 -19.72
CA GLY A 649 -0.27 1.41 -20.37
C GLY A 649 -1.24 0.29 -19.98
N SER A 650 -1.78 0.32 -18.75
CA SER A 650 -3.19 0.01 -18.50
C SER A 650 -3.57 0.40 -17.06
N THR A 651 -4.70 1.09 -16.96
CA THR A 651 -5.30 1.78 -15.80
C THR A 651 -5.57 0.94 -14.55
N ALA A 652 -5.19 -0.34 -14.50
CA ALA A 652 -5.41 -1.19 -13.33
C ALA A 652 -4.22 -1.22 -12.35
N HIS A 653 -2.98 -1.09 -12.86
CA HIS A 653 -1.80 -1.24 -12.00
C HIS A 653 -1.47 0.01 -11.19
N ALA A 654 -1.79 1.21 -11.69
CA ALA A 654 -1.56 2.47 -10.98
C ALA A 654 -2.56 2.70 -9.84
N SER A 655 -3.85 2.41 -10.07
CA SER A 655 -4.90 2.54 -9.04
C SER A 655 -4.72 1.55 -7.89
N LEU A 656 -4.18 0.36 -8.16
CA LEU A 656 -3.84 -0.63 -7.12
C LEU A 656 -2.65 -0.20 -6.23
N ILE A 657 -1.82 0.73 -6.70
CA ILE A 657 -0.70 1.28 -5.92
C ILE A 657 -1.20 2.44 -5.04
N GLU A 658 -2.09 3.29 -5.57
CA GLU A 658 -2.74 4.36 -4.78
C GLU A 658 -3.60 3.78 -3.64
N ASP A 659 -4.43 2.75 -3.91
CA ASP A 659 -5.24 2.07 -2.88
C ASP A 659 -4.40 1.25 -1.86
N ALA A 660 -3.15 0.90 -2.21
CA ALA A 660 -2.28 0.12 -1.32
C ALA A 660 -1.51 1.00 -0.33
N ASP A 661 -1.30 2.29 -0.65
CA ASP A 661 -0.57 3.22 0.22
C ASP A 661 -1.49 3.87 1.29
N GLU A 662 -2.80 4.01 1.02
CA GLU A 662 -3.75 4.51 2.04
C GLU A 662 -4.16 3.44 3.09
N GLY A 663 -3.86 2.16 2.83
CA GLY A 663 -4.28 1.05 3.71
C GLY A 663 -3.30 0.66 4.84
N TYR A 664 -2.16 1.35 4.98
CA TYR A 664 -1.12 0.92 5.92
C TYR A 664 -0.47 2.09 6.65
N GLY A 665 -1.17 2.69 7.62
CA GLY A 665 -0.49 3.61 8.52
C GLY A 665 -1.30 4.48 9.46
N SER A 666 -2.54 4.13 9.81
CA SER A 666 -3.22 4.83 10.90
C SER A 666 -4.35 3.96 11.43
N ASP A 667 -4.27 3.57 12.70
CA ASP A 667 -5.48 3.30 13.48
C ASP A 667 -6.18 4.67 13.68
N SER A 668 -6.85 5.17 12.64
CA SER A 668 -7.82 6.26 12.77
C SER A 668 -9.19 5.64 12.60
N GLU A 669 -9.85 5.48 13.74
CA GLU A 669 -11.29 5.29 13.82
C GLU A 669 -12.00 6.45 13.09
N SER A 670 -13.11 6.12 12.42
CA SER A 670 -14.05 7.03 11.75
C SER A 670 -13.64 7.64 10.40
N ASP A 671 -13.49 6.79 9.37
CA ASP A 671 -14.03 7.17 8.07
C ASP A 671 -15.49 6.74 8.06
N THR A 672 -16.41 7.70 8.21
CA THR A 672 -17.81 7.50 7.85
C THR A 672 -17.85 7.32 6.33
N GLU A 673 -17.72 6.08 5.88
CA GLU A 673 -17.99 5.69 4.49
C GLU A 673 -19.45 6.10 4.17
N GLU A 674 -19.64 7.07 3.28
CA GLU A 674 -20.97 7.39 2.76
C GLU A 674 -21.51 6.16 2.04
N ASP A 675 -22.66 5.65 2.49
CA ASP A 675 -23.30 4.50 1.88
C ASP A 675 -23.59 4.76 0.39
N SER A 676 -23.22 3.79 -0.46
CA SER A 676 -23.57 3.73 -1.87
C SER A 676 -25.06 3.99 -2.04
N LEU A 677 -25.40 4.98 -2.87
CA LEU A 677 -26.79 5.30 -3.21
C LEU A 677 -27.56 4.08 -3.74
N TRP A 678 -26.88 3.09 -4.33
CA TRP A 678 -27.49 1.83 -4.80
C TRP A 678 -27.88 0.91 -3.64
N ASP A 679 -27.06 0.85 -2.59
CA ASP A 679 -27.32 0.02 -1.41
C ASP A 679 -28.41 0.67 -0.55
N VAL A 680 -28.35 1.99 -0.39
CA VAL A 680 -29.41 2.77 0.26
C VAL A 680 -30.74 2.64 -0.49
N GLN A 681 -30.71 2.63 -1.83
CA GLN A 681 -31.88 2.34 -2.66
C GLN A 681 -32.41 0.91 -2.47
N ALA A 682 -31.54 -0.04 -2.15
CA ALA A 682 -31.90 -1.41 -1.76
C ALA A 682 -32.28 -1.54 -0.28
N CYS A 683 -32.49 -0.42 0.44
CA CYS A 683 -32.84 -0.35 1.86
C CYS A 683 -31.78 -0.94 2.82
N HIS A 684 -30.51 -0.92 2.42
CA HIS A 684 -29.39 -1.39 3.24
C HIS A 684 -28.27 -0.34 3.27
N GLY A 685 -27.60 -0.15 4.40
CA GLY A 685 -26.31 0.56 4.37
C GLY A 685 -25.31 -0.26 3.54
N SER A 686 -24.30 0.37 2.93
CA SER A 686 -23.28 -0.32 2.13
C SER A 686 -22.53 -1.37 2.92
N LEU A 687 -22.36 -1.13 4.22
CA LEU A 687 -21.90 -2.13 5.19
C LEU A 687 -22.79 -3.38 5.17
N THR A 688 -24.10 -3.22 5.34
CA THR A 688 -25.08 -4.30 5.40
C THR A 688 -25.25 -4.99 4.04
N ALA A 689 -25.27 -4.22 2.95
CA ALA A 689 -25.32 -4.75 1.60
C ALA A 689 -24.09 -5.61 1.31
N GLY A 690 -22.88 -5.13 1.60
CA GLY A 690 -21.63 -5.87 1.43
C GLY A 690 -21.45 -7.07 2.39
N LEU A 691 -22.17 -7.09 3.52
CA LEU A 691 -22.15 -8.20 4.47
C LEU A 691 -23.18 -9.29 4.16
N VAL A 692 -24.38 -8.92 3.71
CA VAL A 692 -25.56 -9.80 3.72
C VAL A 692 -26.07 -10.12 2.32
N TYR A 693 -25.86 -9.27 1.29
CA TYR A 693 -26.53 -9.40 -0.01
C TYR A 693 -25.54 -9.41 -1.20
N GLY A 694 -25.78 -10.29 -2.19
CA GLY A 694 -25.10 -10.27 -3.49
C GLY A 694 -23.61 -10.66 -3.52
N ARG A 695 -23.07 -11.18 -2.41
CA ARG A 695 -21.65 -11.53 -2.26
C ARG A 695 -21.34 -12.96 -2.70
N LEU A 696 -20.26 -13.14 -3.45
CA LEU A 696 -19.70 -14.46 -3.72
C LEU A 696 -18.80 -14.89 -2.55
N ILE A 697 -18.75 -16.19 -2.23
CA ILE A 697 -17.80 -16.75 -1.24
C ILE A 697 -16.34 -16.38 -1.58
N THR A 698 -16.06 -16.05 -2.84
CA THR A 698 -14.77 -15.58 -3.34
C THR A 698 -14.48 -14.10 -3.02
N GLU A 699 -15.38 -13.36 -2.39
CA GLU A 699 -15.23 -11.92 -2.11
C GLU A 699 -15.11 -11.69 -0.59
N ARG A 700 -14.39 -10.65 -0.15
CA ARG A 700 -14.37 -10.23 1.28
C ARG A 700 -15.56 -9.33 1.64
N CYS A 701 -15.76 -9.10 2.95
CA CYS A 701 -16.49 -7.92 3.40
C CYS A 701 -15.83 -6.68 2.78
N PHE A 702 -16.61 -5.80 2.17
CA PHE A 702 -16.16 -4.55 1.52
C PHE A 702 -15.34 -4.71 0.23
N GLU A 703 -15.25 -5.90 -0.38
CA GLU A 703 -14.58 -6.07 -1.69
C GLU A 703 -15.59 -6.36 -2.81
N THR A 704 -15.49 -5.62 -3.91
CA THR A 704 -16.35 -5.77 -5.09
C THR A 704 -15.78 -6.78 -6.10
N ASN A 705 -16.67 -7.35 -6.92
CA ASN A 705 -16.36 -8.18 -8.09
C ASN A 705 -15.31 -7.55 -9.04
N GLU A 706 -15.12 -6.23 -9.00
CA GLU A 706 -14.09 -5.51 -9.75
C GLU A 706 -12.66 -5.97 -9.41
N ARG A 707 -12.36 -6.31 -8.14
CA ARG A 707 -11.03 -6.80 -7.75
C ARG A 707 -10.71 -8.15 -8.40
N ARG A 708 -11.69 -9.07 -8.46
CA ARG A 708 -11.52 -10.36 -9.15
C ARG A 708 -11.22 -10.17 -10.63
N VAL A 709 -11.96 -9.29 -11.31
CA VAL A 709 -11.73 -8.96 -12.73
C VAL A 709 -10.32 -8.39 -12.94
N ASN A 710 -9.83 -7.56 -12.02
CA ASN A 710 -8.46 -7.04 -12.08
C ASN A 710 -7.40 -8.13 -11.85
N PHE A 711 -7.62 -9.07 -10.92
CA PHE A 711 -6.71 -10.21 -10.74
C PHE A 711 -6.67 -11.13 -11.97
N ARG A 712 -7.81 -11.32 -12.63
CA ARG A 712 -7.88 -12.04 -13.91
C ARG A 712 -7.00 -11.41 -14.96
N PHE A 713 -7.03 -10.08 -15.06
CA PHE A 713 -6.16 -9.33 -15.96
C PHE A 713 -4.70 -9.64 -15.77
N ILE A 714 -4.26 -9.51 -14.52
CA ILE A 714 -2.86 -9.51 -14.19
C ILE A 714 -2.33 -10.91 -14.47
N SER A 715 -3.16 -11.92 -14.25
CA SER A 715 -2.88 -13.30 -14.65
C SER A 715 -2.80 -13.44 -16.18
N GLU A 716 -3.76 -12.91 -16.95
CA GLU A 716 -3.76 -12.98 -18.42
C GLU A 716 -2.61 -12.19 -19.08
N GLU A 717 -2.24 -11.03 -18.55
CA GLU A 717 -1.05 -10.25 -18.91
C GLU A 717 0.24 -11.06 -18.64
N TRP A 718 0.28 -11.77 -17.52
CA TRP A 718 1.38 -12.68 -17.19
C TRP A 718 1.42 -13.88 -18.14
N HIS A 719 0.27 -14.44 -18.53
CA HIS A 719 0.21 -15.51 -19.53
C HIS A 719 0.76 -15.05 -20.89
N ARG A 720 0.47 -13.81 -21.30
CA ARG A 720 1.03 -13.21 -22.53
C ARG A 720 2.54 -13.02 -22.44
N LEU A 721 3.04 -12.49 -21.32
CA LEU A 721 4.49 -12.37 -21.10
C LEU A 721 5.19 -13.73 -21.13
N LEU A 722 4.55 -14.77 -20.60
CA LEU A 722 5.06 -16.13 -20.57
C LEU A 722 4.82 -16.93 -21.85
N GLY A 723 4.30 -16.30 -22.92
CA GLY A 723 4.22 -16.92 -24.25
C GLY A 723 3.17 -18.03 -24.39
N PHE A 724 2.14 -18.08 -23.53
CA PHE A 724 1.08 -19.08 -23.66
C PHE A 724 0.23 -18.82 -24.93
N PRO A 725 0.05 -19.81 -25.83
CA PRO A 725 -0.71 -19.66 -27.07
C PRO A 725 -2.13 -19.15 -26.86
N SER A 726 -2.84 -19.64 -25.84
CA SER A 726 -4.20 -19.22 -25.50
C SER A 726 -4.31 -17.73 -25.13
N ALA A 727 -3.24 -17.14 -24.62
CA ALA A 727 -3.21 -15.74 -24.23
C ALA A 727 -2.74 -14.81 -25.37
N THR A 728 -2.00 -15.35 -26.35
CA THR A 728 -1.44 -14.62 -27.49
C THR A 728 -2.30 -14.68 -28.75
N SER A 729 -3.05 -15.77 -28.94
CA SER A 729 -3.71 -16.11 -30.23
C SER A 729 -5.23 -16.00 -30.23
N GLY A 730 -5.89 -15.90 -29.07
CA GLY A 730 -7.35 -15.90 -29.07
C GLY A 730 -7.96 -15.93 -27.68
N PHE A 731 -8.22 -14.74 -27.14
CA PHE A 731 -9.37 -14.38 -26.29
C PHE A 731 -9.43 -12.85 -26.09
N GLY A 732 -8.92 -12.07 -27.06
CA GLY A 732 -8.76 -10.61 -26.95
C GLY A 732 -10.05 -9.80 -26.90
N GLU A 733 -11.22 -10.43 -27.09
CA GLU A 733 -12.54 -9.80 -26.98
C GLU A 733 -13.26 -10.09 -25.66
N VAL A 734 -12.85 -11.12 -24.90
CA VAL A 734 -13.51 -11.48 -23.64
C VAL A 734 -12.58 -11.14 -22.48
N LEU A 735 -12.71 -9.88 -22.03
CA LEU A 735 -12.10 -9.27 -20.83
C LEU A 735 -10.67 -8.74 -21.04
N ARG A 736 -10.58 -7.42 -21.31
CA ARG A 736 -9.39 -6.58 -21.08
C ARG A 736 -9.57 -5.81 -19.77
N PRO A 737 -8.87 -6.16 -18.70
CA PRO A 737 -9.02 -5.37 -17.48
C PRO A 737 -8.21 -4.07 -17.49
N GLY A 738 -8.59 -3.20 -16.55
CA GLY A 738 -8.58 -1.74 -16.75
C GLY A 738 -9.92 -1.21 -17.27
N ARG A 739 -10.79 -2.07 -17.82
CA ARG A 739 -12.23 -1.87 -17.70
C ARG A 739 -12.68 -2.56 -16.41
N LYS A 740 -13.01 -1.75 -15.39
CA LYS A 740 -14.07 -2.06 -14.43
C LYS A 740 -15.23 -2.73 -15.19
N ARG A 741 -16.08 -3.48 -14.51
CA ARG A 741 -17.36 -3.91 -15.09
C ARG A 741 -18.27 -2.69 -15.32
N LYS A 742 -17.84 -1.75 -16.16
CA LYS A 742 -18.73 -1.16 -17.13
C LYS A 742 -19.09 -2.31 -18.08
N ASN A 743 -20.12 -3.10 -17.73
CA ASN A 743 -21.24 -3.02 -18.66
C ASN A 743 -21.38 -1.51 -18.86
N PRO A 744 -21.15 -0.94 -20.05
CA PRO A 744 -21.79 0.33 -20.27
C PRO A 744 -23.23 0.00 -19.87
N SER A 745 -23.66 0.50 -18.72
CA SER A 745 -25.08 0.59 -18.49
C SER A 745 -25.60 1.16 -19.80
N LEU A 746 -26.77 0.72 -20.27
CA LEU A 746 -27.42 1.44 -21.37
C LEU A 746 -27.28 2.96 -21.19
N HIS A 747 -27.22 3.43 -19.94
CA HIS A 747 -26.76 4.74 -19.50
C HIS A 747 -25.33 5.18 -19.92
N HIS A 748 -24.21 4.47 -19.76
CA HIS A 748 -22.88 4.95 -20.22
C HIS A 748 -22.73 4.97 -21.74
N GLU A 749 -23.31 3.99 -22.46
CA GLU A 749 -23.40 4.05 -23.93
C GLU A 749 -24.32 5.19 -24.37
N ALA A 750 -25.49 5.34 -23.74
CA ALA A 750 -26.38 6.47 -23.99
C ALA A 750 -25.76 7.83 -23.63
N MET A 751 -24.94 7.92 -22.56
CA MET A 751 -24.26 9.16 -22.16
C MET A 751 -23.11 9.49 -23.10
N ARG A 752 -22.35 8.49 -23.56
CA ARG A 752 -21.32 8.68 -24.60
C ARG A 752 -21.95 9.03 -25.94
N ASP A 753 -23.08 8.42 -26.29
CA ASP A 753 -23.88 8.76 -27.47
C ASP A 753 -24.50 10.14 -27.35
N LEU A 754 -24.97 10.57 -26.17
CA LEU A 754 -25.45 11.93 -25.92
C LEU A 754 -24.33 12.95 -26.08
N GLN A 755 -23.13 12.66 -25.56
CA GLN A 755 -21.95 13.51 -25.72
C GLN A 755 -21.51 13.59 -27.19
N LEU A 756 -21.44 12.44 -27.89
CA LEU A 756 -21.12 12.38 -29.32
C LEU A 756 -22.19 13.04 -30.20
N ARG A 757 -23.48 12.91 -29.86
CA ARG A 757 -24.59 13.61 -30.53
C ARG A 757 -24.44 15.12 -30.36
N ARG A 758 -24.17 15.61 -29.14
CA ARG A 758 -23.89 17.02 -28.89
C ARG A 758 -22.69 17.54 -29.67
N TRP A 759 -21.59 16.79 -29.72
CA TRP A 759 -20.43 17.16 -30.54
C TRP A 759 -20.72 17.16 -32.04
N LYS A 760 -21.50 16.19 -32.54
CA LYS A 760 -21.96 16.18 -33.93
C LYS A 760 -22.87 17.37 -34.24
N THR A 761 -23.74 17.76 -33.30
CA THR A 761 -24.56 18.96 -33.42
C THR A 761 -23.69 20.21 -33.47
N LEU A 762 -22.75 20.38 -32.54
CA LEU A 762 -21.84 21.53 -32.50
C LEU A 762 -21.05 21.71 -33.80
N ARG A 763 -20.56 20.62 -34.41
CA ARG A 763 -19.84 20.65 -35.69
C ARG A 763 -20.70 21.08 -36.90
N ARG A 764 -22.03 21.01 -36.78
CA ARG A 764 -22.97 21.37 -37.85
C ARG A 764 -23.60 22.74 -37.63
N ILE A 765 -23.31 23.41 -36.51
CA ILE A 765 -23.81 24.74 -36.21
C ILE A 765 -23.11 25.74 -37.11
N ASP A 766 -23.90 26.57 -37.77
CA ASP A 766 -23.43 27.76 -38.47
C ASP A 766 -23.08 28.84 -37.44
N ILE A 767 -21.78 29.01 -37.19
CA ILE A 767 -21.25 29.94 -36.19
C ILE A 767 -21.51 31.42 -36.55
N ASP A 768 -21.65 31.74 -37.84
CA ASP A 768 -21.94 33.10 -38.32
C ASP A 768 -23.41 33.46 -38.06
N ARG A 769 -24.31 32.47 -38.15
CA ARG A 769 -25.72 32.62 -37.76
C ARG A 769 -25.88 32.75 -36.24
N GLU A 770 -25.21 31.92 -35.43
CA GLU A 770 -25.29 32.02 -33.96
C GLU A 770 -24.65 33.31 -33.42
N LEU A 771 -23.59 33.81 -34.06
CA LEU A 771 -23.02 35.12 -33.73
C LEU A 771 -24.06 36.24 -33.92
N ARG A 772 -24.73 36.28 -35.07
CA ARG A 772 -25.77 37.26 -35.37
C ARG A 772 -26.97 37.13 -34.44
N ARG A 773 -27.33 35.91 -34.03
CA ARG A 773 -28.38 35.66 -33.05
C ARG A 773 -28.04 36.23 -31.66
N LEU A 774 -26.79 36.06 -31.20
CA LEU A 774 -26.37 36.50 -29.87
C LEU A 774 -26.06 38.00 -29.79
N TYR A 775 -25.50 38.58 -30.86
CA TYR A 775 -24.99 39.95 -30.85
C TYR A 775 -25.67 40.91 -31.86
N GLY A 776 -26.60 40.42 -32.68
CA GLY A 776 -27.37 41.20 -33.67
C GLY A 776 -26.90 41.02 -35.12
N GLU A 777 -27.80 41.24 -36.09
CA GLU A 777 -27.64 40.94 -37.53
C GLU A 777 -26.44 41.63 -38.22
N GLY A 778 -25.91 42.72 -37.67
CA GLY A 778 -24.74 43.43 -38.21
C GLY A 778 -23.38 42.98 -37.64
N THR A 779 -23.34 41.98 -36.77
CA THR A 779 -22.10 41.60 -36.06
C THR A 779 -21.24 40.65 -36.88
N GLN A 780 -19.94 40.93 -36.94
CA GLN A 780 -18.93 40.09 -37.61
C GLN A 780 -17.81 39.69 -36.63
N PHE A 781 -17.19 38.53 -36.87
CA PHE A 781 -16.00 38.10 -36.13
C PHE A 781 -14.84 39.08 -36.36
N ARG A 782 -14.09 39.38 -35.30
CA ARG A 782 -12.90 40.23 -35.34
C ARG A 782 -11.64 39.38 -35.32
N GLY A 783 -10.67 39.70 -36.19
CA GLY A 783 -9.34 39.09 -36.18
C GLY A 783 -9.39 37.56 -36.18
N LYS A 784 -8.80 36.92 -35.16
CA LYS A 784 -8.69 35.46 -35.02
C LYS A 784 -9.82 34.81 -34.20
N GLN A 785 -10.88 35.55 -33.88
CA GLN A 785 -12.02 35.01 -33.13
C GLN A 785 -12.68 33.82 -33.83
N ARG A 786 -12.83 33.90 -35.17
CA ARG A 786 -13.44 32.83 -35.96
C ARG A 786 -12.64 31.54 -35.87
N ASP A 787 -11.33 31.62 -36.14
CA ASP A 787 -10.41 30.48 -36.03
C ASP A 787 -10.47 29.81 -34.64
N ALA A 788 -10.55 30.61 -33.57
CA ALA A 788 -10.66 30.12 -32.20
C ALA A 788 -11.99 29.42 -31.94
N VAL A 789 -13.11 30.04 -32.33
CA VAL A 789 -14.44 29.44 -32.19
C VAL A 789 -14.55 28.16 -33.01
N ASP A 790 -14.06 28.13 -34.25
CA ASP A 790 -14.06 26.95 -35.11
C ASP A 790 -13.29 25.78 -34.47
N ALA A 791 -12.07 26.03 -33.99
CA ALA A 791 -11.28 25.00 -33.31
C ALA A 791 -12.01 24.43 -32.07
N ILE A 792 -12.65 25.31 -31.31
CA ILE A 792 -13.42 24.97 -30.11
C ILE A 792 -14.69 24.18 -30.48
N MET A 793 -15.41 24.55 -31.53
CA MET A 793 -16.61 23.85 -32.03
C MET A 793 -16.29 22.50 -32.66
N MET A 794 -15.12 22.35 -33.28
CA MET A 794 -14.62 21.08 -33.82
C MET A 794 -14.20 20.08 -32.72
N ASN A 795 -14.25 20.50 -31.45
CA ASN A 795 -13.78 19.74 -30.30
C ASN A 795 -12.27 19.43 -30.35
N ARG A 796 -11.46 20.36 -30.88
CA ARG A 796 -10.00 20.27 -30.78
C ARG A 796 -9.57 20.60 -29.35
N SER A 797 -8.53 19.94 -28.84
CA SER A 797 -8.02 20.15 -27.49
C SER A 797 -6.55 19.72 -27.41
N PRO A 798 -5.67 20.46 -26.72
CA PRO A 798 -5.92 21.78 -26.12
C PRO A 798 -5.89 22.91 -27.18
N VAL A 799 -6.73 23.93 -26.98
CA VAL A 799 -6.73 25.15 -27.81
C VAL A 799 -6.10 26.29 -27.01
N VAL A 800 -5.09 26.95 -27.57
CA VAL A 800 -4.42 28.11 -26.95
C VAL A 800 -4.65 29.33 -27.83
N VAL A 801 -5.30 30.35 -27.27
CA VAL A 801 -5.69 31.55 -28.00
C VAL A 801 -5.01 32.78 -27.40
N VAL A 802 -4.19 33.43 -28.22
CA VAL A 802 -3.47 34.67 -27.87
C VAL A 802 -4.03 35.82 -28.69
N MET A 803 -4.80 36.71 -28.05
CA MET A 803 -5.39 37.89 -28.67
C MET A 803 -5.39 39.08 -27.71
N GLY A 804 -5.07 40.28 -28.20
CA GLY A 804 -4.97 41.48 -27.36
C GLY A 804 -6.19 41.74 -26.46
N THR A 805 -5.97 42.41 -25.33
CA THR A 805 -7.04 42.78 -24.38
C THR A 805 -8.08 43.65 -25.10
N GLY A 806 -9.37 43.36 -24.92
CA GLY A 806 -10.46 44.02 -25.66
C GLY A 806 -10.75 43.45 -27.06
N ALA A 807 -9.95 42.51 -27.57
CA ALA A 807 -10.22 41.82 -28.85
C ALA A 807 -11.37 40.81 -28.79
N GLY A 808 -12.15 40.78 -27.69
CA GLY A 808 -13.33 39.92 -27.54
C GLY A 808 -13.04 38.44 -27.27
N LYS A 809 -12.00 38.12 -26.49
CA LYS A 809 -11.64 36.74 -26.07
C LYS A 809 -12.81 35.97 -25.44
N SER A 810 -13.70 36.65 -24.70
CA SER A 810 -14.85 36.02 -24.06
C SER A 810 -15.84 35.38 -25.05
N LEU A 811 -15.90 35.89 -26.29
CA LEU A 811 -16.72 35.31 -27.35
C LEU A 811 -16.33 33.85 -27.62
N CYS A 812 -15.03 33.51 -27.50
CA CYS A 812 -14.49 32.19 -27.80
C CYS A 812 -15.06 31.07 -26.92
N PHE A 813 -15.59 31.38 -25.73
CA PHE A 813 -16.29 30.39 -24.90
C PHE A 813 -17.77 30.68 -24.72
N MET A 814 -18.20 31.95 -24.77
CA MET A 814 -19.62 32.31 -24.64
C MET A 814 -20.44 31.81 -25.82
N LEU A 815 -19.95 31.96 -27.05
CA LEU A 815 -20.67 31.51 -28.24
C LEU A 815 -20.80 29.97 -28.25
N PRO A 816 -19.73 29.18 -28.04
CA PRO A 816 -19.87 27.72 -27.88
C PRO A 816 -20.77 27.26 -26.74
N ALA A 817 -20.76 27.94 -25.58
CA ALA A 817 -21.63 27.60 -24.47
C ALA A 817 -23.12 27.89 -24.77
N ALA A 818 -23.41 28.97 -25.50
CA ALA A 818 -24.77 29.31 -25.93
C ALA A 818 -25.28 28.37 -27.03
N SER A 819 -24.38 27.91 -27.91
CA SER A 819 -24.69 27.00 -29.01
C SER A 819 -24.88 25.53 -28.59
N CYS A 820 -24.56 25.16 -27.33
CA CYS A 820 -24.71 23.80 -26.80
C CYS A 820 -25.67 23.73 -25.59
N PRO A 821 -27.00 23.75 -25.81
CA PRO A 821 -27.97 23.63 -24.72
C PRO A 821 -27.79 22.31 -23.95
N GLY A 822 -27.71 22.39 -22.61
CA GLY A 822 -27.52 21.23 -21.73
C GLY A 822 -26.06 20.80 -21.49
N GLY A 823 -25.09 21.50 -22.11
CA GLY A 823 -23.67 21.39 -21.81
C GLY A 823 -23.19 22.47 -20.83
N LEU A 824 -22.27 22.11 -19.96
CA LEU A 824 -21.64 22.97 -18.97
C LEU A 824 -20.22 23.34 -19.44
N THR A 825 -19.96 24.64 -19.54
CA THR A 825 -18.63 25.21 -19.73
C THR A 825 -18.14 25.75 -18.39
N VAL A 826 -17.00 25.25 -17.94
CA VAL A 826 -16.34 25.74 -16.72
C VAL A 826 -15.35 26.82 -17.12
N VAL A 827 -15.41 27.98 -16.51
CA VAL A 827 -14.49 29.09 -16.79
C VAL A 827 -13.73 29.42 -15.51
N ILE A 828 -12.44 29.09 -15.51
CA ILE A 828 -11.51 29.42 -14.44
C ILE A 828 -11.04 30.85 -14.68
N VAL A 829 -11.39 31.74 -13.76
CA VAL A 829 -11.06 33.16 -13.82
C VAL A 829 -10.19 33.50 -12.62
N PRO A 830 -8.90 33.87 -12.81
CA PRO A 830 -7.98 34.12 -11.70
C PRO A 830 -8.36 35.32 -10.83
N LEU A 831 -9.31 36.15 -11.25
CA LEU A 831 -9.59 37.44 -10.64
C LEU A 831 -11.09 37.58 -10.41
N VAL A 832 -11.45 37.73 -9.14
CA VAL A 832 -12.85 37.78 -8.68
C VAL A 832 -13.61 38.97 -9.27
N SER A 833 -12.95 40.12 -9.50
CA SER A 833 -13.56 41.29 -10.13
C SER A 833 -14.06 41.01 -11.56
N LEU A 834 -13.33 40.19 -12.31
CA LEU A 834 -13.64 39.87 -13.71
C LEU A 834 -14.82 38.88 -13.83
N GLN A 835 -15.10 38.10 -12.78
CA GLN A 835 -16.23 37.18 -12.75
C GLN A 835 -17.57 37.91 -12.84
N GLY A 836 -17.73 39.01 -12.08
CA GLY A 836 -18.95 39.83 -12.11
C GLY A 836 -19.27 40.38 -13.50
N ASP A 837 -18.27 40.99 -14.15
CA ASP A 837 -18.41 41.55 -15.51
C ASP A 837 -18.72 40.49 -16.58
N LEU A 838 -18.18 39.27 -16.42
CA LEU A 838 -18.47 38.14 -17.30
C LEU A 838 -19.89 37.61 -17.09
N MET A 839 -20.35 37.53 -15.83
CA MET A 839 -21.73 37.14 -15.51
C MET A 839 -22.75 38.16 -16.03
N ASP A 840 -22.49 39.45 -15.90
CA ASP A 840 -23.37 40.49 -16.44
C ASP A 840 -23.46 40.45 -17.97
N ARG A 841 -22.36 40.15 -18.66
CA ARG A 841 -22.37 39.91 -20.10
C ARG A 841 -23.17 38.67 -20.47
N CYS A 842 -23.01 37.56 -19.75
CA CYS A 842 -23.82 36.36 -19.96
C CYS A 842 -25.33 36.67 -19.78
N ARG A 843 -25.70 37.42 -18.73
CA ARG A 843 -27.11 37.84 -18.50
C ARG A 843 -27.66 38.67 -19.65
N LYS A 844 -26.91 39.66 -20.15
CA LYS A 844 -27.32 40.49 -21.31
C LYS A 844 -27.51 39.65 -22.59
N LEU A 845 -26.75 38.58 -22.74
CA LEU A 845 -26.81 37.66 -23.88
C LEU A 845 -27.78 36.49 -23.64
N ASN A 846 -28.54 36.50 -22.54
CA ASN A 846 -29.43 35.40 -22.12
C ASN A 846 -28.74 34.03 -22.00
N ILE A 847 -27.46 34.01 -21.61
CA ILE A 847 -26.69 32.80 -21.32
C ILE A 847 -26.78 32.51 -19.81
N SER A 848 -27.28 31.33 -19.44
CA SER A 848 -27.37 30.94 -18.03
C SER A 848 -25.98 30.72 -17.45
N CYS A 849 -25.68 31.40 -16.34
CA CYS A 849 -24.39 31.28 -15.67
C CYS A 849 -24.53 31.34 -14.14
N ALA A 850 -23.55 30.75 -13.45
CA ALA A 850 -23.45 30.80 -12.00
C ALA A 850 -21.99 31.00 -11.56
N GLU A 851 -21.82 31.62 -10.39
CA GLU A 851 -20.56 31.62 -9.65
C GLU A 851 -20.47 30.32 -8.83
N TRP A 852 -19.31 29.65 -8.86
CA TRP A 852 -19.05 28.54 -7.97
C TRP A 852 -18.87 29.05 -6.55
N ARG A 853 -19.73 28.58 -5.64
CA ARG A 853 -19.56 28.80 -4.21
C ARG A 853 -19.45 27.46 -3.50
N SER A 854 -18.47 27.35 -2.62
CA SER A 854 -18.22 26.11 -1.88
C SER A 854 -19.34 25.76 -0.90
N ASP A 855 -20.34 26.61 -0.67
CA ASP A 855 -21.51 26.34 0.17
C ASP A 855 -22.74 25.86 -0.64
N ARG A 856 -22.77 26.10 -1.95
CA ARG A 856 -23.96 25.89 -2.79
C ARG A 856 -23.60 25.34 -4.17
N ALA A 857 -24.12 24.17 -4.50
CA ALA A 857 -23.96 23.61 -5.84
C ALA A 857 -24.70 24.48 -6.88
N PRO A 858 -24.07 24.81 -8.03
CA PRO A 858 -24.74 25.52 -9.09
C PRO A 858 -25.79 24.62 -9.76
N GLY A 859 -26.93 25.22 -10.11
CA GLY A 859 -28.02 24.55 -10.84
C GLY A 859 -27.62 24.16 -12.28
N ASP A 860 -28.58 23.76 -13.10
CA ASP A 860 -28.33 23.49 -14.53
C ASP A 860 -28.12 24.81 -15.30
N VAL A 861 -26.85 25.23 -15.40
CA VAL A 861 -26.41 26.43 -16.11
C VAL A 861 -25.42 26.09 -17.23
N SER A 862 -25.36 26.92 -18.27
CA SER A 862 -24.43 26.76 -19.39
C SER A 862 -22.98 27.10 -19.03
N ILE A 863 -22.78 28.03 -18.08
CA ILE A 863 -21.44 28.47 -17.66
C ILE A 863 -21.32 28.50 -16.13
N VAL A 864 -20.25 27.91 -15.59
CA VAL A 864 -19.86 28.10 -14.18
C VAL A 864 -18.51 28.81 -14.11
N PHE A 865 -18.48 29.94 -13.42
CA PHE A 865 -17.25 30.69 -13.13
C PHE A 865 -16.65 30.23 -11.81
N VAL A 866 -15.35 29.95 -11.79
CA VAL A 866 -14.64 29.46 -10.60
C VAL A 866 -13.27 30.13 -10.47
N THR A 867 -12.78 30.31 -9.24
CA THR A 867 -11.40 30.76 -9.01
C THR A 867 -10.40 29.59 -9.11
N PRO A 868 -9.13 29.83 -9.44
CA PRO A 868 -8.09 28.79 -9.45
C PRO A 868 -8.01 28.00 -8.13
N GLU A 869 -8.10 28.69 -6.99
CA GLU A 869 -8.01 28.09 -5.67
C GLU A 869 -9.20 27.16 -5.40
N SER A 870 -10.41 27.58 -5.77
CA SER A 870 -11.61 26.74 -5.63
C SER A 870 -11.65 25.58 -6.63
N ALA A 871 -11.10 25.77 -7.83
CA ALA A 871 -11.05 24.74 -8.87
C ALA A 871 -10.22 23.51 -8.47
N MET A 872 -9.31 23.66 -7.51
CA MET A 872 -8.46 22.59 -6.98
C MET A 872 -8.97 22.00 -5.66
N THR A 873 -10.14 22.41 -5.18
CA THR A 873 -10.75 21.82 -3.97
C THR A 873 -11.42 20.49 -4.28
N LYS A 874 -11.37 19.54 -3.34
CA LYS A 874 -12.05 18.23 -3.46
C LYS A 874 -13.52 18.39 -3.87
N ARG A 875 -14.25 19.29 -3.20
CA ARG A 875 -15.68 19.56 -3.48
C ARG A 875 -15.96 20.03 -4.91
N PHE A 876 -15.08 20.84 -5.50
CA PHE A 876 -15.24 21.25 -6.90
C PHE A 876 -14.93 20.11 -7.86
N LEU A 877 -13.87 19.33 -7.59
CA LEU A 877 -13.53 18.16 -8.38
C LEU A 877 -14.66 17.12 -8.34
N ASP A 878 -15.26 16.88 -7.17
CA ASP A 878 -16.44 16.01 -7.01
C ASP A 878 -17.65 16.54 -7.80
N PHE A 879 -17.86 17.85 -7.82
CA PHE A 879 -18.89 18.47 -8.64
C PHE A 879 -18.64 18.25 -10.14
N ILE A 880 -17.41 18.52 -10.63
CA ILE A 880 -17.05 18.28 -12.02
C ILE A 880 -17.23 16.81 -12.38
N GLU A 881 -16.81 15.90 -11.51
CA GLU A 881 -16.94 14.46 -11.73
C GLU A 881 -18.41 14.02 -11.78
N SER A 882 -19.26 14.52 -10.87
CA SER A 882 -20.70 14.22 -10.86
C SER A 882 -21.40 14.70 -12.15
N ARG A 883 -21.04 15.88 -12.66
CA ARG A 883 -21.58 16.42 -13.92
C ARG A 883 -20.98 15.71 -15.14
N ARG A 884 -19.73 15.26 -15.07
CA ARG A 884 -19.08 14.45 -16.11
C ARG A 884 -19.72 13.07 -16.22
N ALA A 885 -20.08 12.45 -15.10
CA ALA A 885 -20.73 11.14 -15.05
C ALA A 885 -22.07 11.10 -15.83
N VAL A 886 -22.77 12.24 -15.91
CA VAL A 886 -24.00 12.44 -16.70
C VAL A 886 -23.77 13.14 -18.05
N ALA A 887 -22.52 13.15 -18.55
CA ALA A 887 -22.10 13.78 -19.81
C ALA A 887 -22.46 15.28 -19.95
N LYS A 888 -22.64 16.01 -18.84
CA LYS A 888 -23.01 17.43 -18.87
C LYS A 888 -21.83 18.37 -19.06
N VAL A 889 -20.59 18.01 -18.72
CA VAL A 889 -19.43 18.91 -18.89
C VAL A 889 -18.88 18.84 -20.31
N ASP A 890 -18.81 19.98 -21.00
CA ASP A 890 -18.26 20.08 -22.36
C ASP A 890 -16.78 20.45 -22.37
N ARG A 891 -16.40 21.48 -21.61
CA ARG A 891 -15.07 22.08 -21.70
C ARG A 891 -14.71 22.86 -20.43
N VAL A 892 -13.40 23.00 -20.24
CA VAL A 892 -12.80 23.85 -19.22
C VAL A 892 -12.00 24.94 -19.92
N VAL A 893 -12.32 26.18 -19.57
CA VAL A 893 -11.70 27.39 -20.10
C VAL A 893 -10.87 28.00 -18.99
N VAL A 894 -9.59 28.24 -19.24
CA VAL A 894 -8.74 28.99 -18.32
C VAL A 894 -8.50 30.36 -18.93
N ASP A 895 -9.14 31.38 -18.35
CA ASP A 895 -8.92 32.77 -18.73
C ASP A 895 -7.65 33.31 -18.06
N GLU A 896 -6.97 34.23 -18.75
CA GLU A 896 -5.66 34.74 -18.37
C GLU A 896 -4.65 33.63 -18.01
N CYS A 897 -4.55 32.61 -18.86
CA CYS A 897 -3.83 31.36 -18.55
C CYS A 897 -2.33 31.51 -18.21
N HIS A 898 -1.68 32.63 -18.56
CA HIS A 898 -0.30 32.88 -18.13
C HIS A 898 -0.05 32.98 -16.64
N THR A 899 -1.09 33.24 -15.86
CA THR A 899 -0.98 33.23 -14.41
C THR A 899 -0.46 31.87 -13.92
N ILE A 900 -0.62 30.81 -14.72
CA ILE A 900 0.02 29.48 -14.53
C ILE A 900 1.56 29.56 -14.55
N LEU A 901 2.17 30.39 -15.41
CA LEU A 901 3.62 30.62 -15.48
C LEU A 901 4.13 31.47 -14.31
N GLU A 902 3.30 32.39 -13.82
CA GLU A 902 3.64 33.30 -12.71
C GLU A 902 3.50 32.64 -11.33
N GLY A 903 2.86 31.46 -11.27
CA GLY A 903 2.73 30.68 -10.04
C GLY A 903 4.09 30.28 -9.48
N THR A 904 4.45 30.82 -8.31
CA THR A 904 5.63 30.39 -7.54
C THR A 904 5.17 29.70 -6.25
N PRO A 905 6.03 28.93 -5.55
CA PRO A 905 5.67 28.35 -4.26
C PRO A 905 5.15 29.38 -3.24
N SER A 906 5.57 30.64 -3.36
CA SER A 906 5.15 31.78 -2.52
C SER A 906 4.00 32.61 -3.10
N PHE A 907 3.66 32.49 -4.39
CA PHE A 907 2.64 33.30 -5.06
C PHE A 907 1.65 32.40 -5.82
N ARG A 908 0.43 32.28 -5.28
CA ARG A 908 -0.70 31.50 -5.83
C ARG A 908 -0.30 30.09 -6.33
N PRO A 909 0.19 29.20 -5.44
CA PRO A 909 0.76 27.91 -5.80
C PRO A 909 -0.22 26.99 -6.55
N LYS A 910 -1.53 27.11 -6.29
CA LYS A 910 -2.59 26.31 -6.94
C LYS A 910 -2.74 26.56 -8.44
N LEU A 911 -2.21 27.66 -8.98
CA LEU A 911 -2.25 27.94 -10.42
C LEU A 911 -1.45 26.92 -11.23
N ARG A 912 -0.34 26.41 -10.72
CA ARG A 912 0.47 25.37 -11.38
C ARG A 912 -0.21 24.01 -11.39
N GLU A 913 -1.07 23.75 -10.40
CA GLU A 913 -1.81 22.49 -10.30
C GLU A 913 -2.99 22.41 -11.28
N LEU A 914 -3.43 23.53 -11.88
CA LEU A 914 -4.53 23.55 -12.85
C LEU A 914 -4.26 22.66 -14.08
N GLY A 915 -3.00 22.40 -14.41
CA GLY A 915 -2.62 21.43 -15.46
C GLY A 915 -3.13 20.01 -15.19
N ALA A 916 -3.44 19.65 -13.95
CA ALA A 916 -4.03 18.35 -13.60
C ALA A 916 -5.46 18.19 -14.17
N LEU A 917 -6.19 19.29 -14.38
CA LEU A 917 -7.54 19.24 -14.98
C LEU A 917 -7.52 18.72 -16.43
N ALA A 918 -6.39 18.86 -17.13
CA ALA A 918 -6.22 18.30 -18.48
C ALA A 918 -6.24 16.75 -18.47
N LEU A 919 -5.86 16.11 -17.36
CA LEU A 919 -5.86 14.65 -17.20
C LEU A 919 -7.28 14.06 -17.11
N VAL A 920 -8.30 14.90 -16.89
CA VAL A 920 -9.71 14.51 -16.77
C VAL A 920 -10.35 14.20 -18.14
N GLY A 921 -9.65 14.49 -19.26
CA GLY A 921 -10.09 14.16 -20.61
C GLY A 921 -11.21 15.05 -21.16
N LEU A 922 -11.32 16.28 -20.66
CA LEU A 922 -12.23 17.32 -21.16
C LEU A 922 -11.53 18.23 -22.18
N GLN A 923 -12.29 18.95 -23.02
CA GLN A 923 -11.71 19.96 -23.90
C GLN A 923 -11.12 21.10 -23.05
N MET A 924 -9.83 21.37 -23.20
CA MET A 924 -9.12 22.46 -22.54
C MET A 924 -8.96 23.64 -23.49
N VAL A 925 -9.37 24.83 -23.04
CA VAL A 925 -9.24 26.09 -23.79
C VAL A 925 -8.50 27.10 -22.93
N TYR A 926 -7.36 27.58 -23.42
CA TYR A 926 -6.52 28.55 -22.73
C TYR A 926 -6.59 29.90 -23.45
N LEU A 927 -7.04 30.94 -22.75
CA LEU A 927 -7.21 32.27 -23.31
C LEU A 927 -6.23 33.24 -22.67
N LYS A 928 -5.54 34.04 -23.49
CA LYS A 928 -4.62 35.06 -22.99
C LYS A 928 -4.47 36.25 -23.92
N ALA A 929 -4.03 37.38 -23.35
CA ALA A 929 -3.56 38.52 -24.13
C ALA A 929 -2.18 38.31 -24.78
N THR A 930 -1.22 37.72 -24.05
CA THR A 930 0.22 37.83 -24.40
C THR A 930 1.09 36.63 -23.98
N LEU A 931 1.19 35.56 -24.75
CA LEU A 931 2.16 34.48 -24.45
C LEU A 931 3.43 34.71 -25.29
N PRO A 932 4.61 35.04 -24.73
CA PRO A 932 5.83 35.12 -25.53
C PRO A 932 6.14 33.77 -26.17
N PRO A 933 6.53 33.72 -27.46
CA PRO A 933 6.89 32.46 -28.12
C PRO A 933 7.96 31.66 -27.36
N THR A 934 8.88 32.35 -26.70
CA THR A 934 9.94 31.74 -25.88
C THR A 934 9.43 30.98 -24.64
N LEU A 935 8.22 31.27 -24.17
CA LEU A 935 7.63 30.66 -22.97
C LEU A 935 6.53 29.63 -23.30
N GLU A 936 6.28 29.34 -24.58
CA GLU A 936 5.22 28.41 -25.01
C GLU A 936 5.49 26.98 -24.54
N TYR A 937 6.73 26.49 -24.69
CA TYR A 937 7.10 25.14 -24.28
C TYR A 937 7.00 24.94 -22.77
N ASP A 938 7.43 25.93 -21.99
CA ASP A 938 7.27 25.92 -20.53
C ASP A 938 5.80 25.90 -20.14
N PHE A 939 4.97 26.69 -20.83
CA PHE A 939 3.52 26.69 -20.62
C PHE A 939 2.91 25.32 -20.93
N PHE A 940 3.23 24.72 -22.08
CA PHE A 940 2.74 23.40 -22.49
C PHE A 940 3.13 22.32 -21.49
N SER A 941 4.37 22.35 -20.98
CA SER A 941 4.83 21.43 -19.96
C SER A 941 4.00 21.52 -18.67
N ILE A 942 3.67 22.73 -18.21
CA ILE A 942 2.90 22.90 -16.96
C ILE A 942 1.44 22.47 -17.14
N VAL A 943 0.85 22.69 -18.32
CA VAL A 943 -0.54 22.29 -18.59
C VAL A 943 -0.69 20.84 -19.08
N ASN A 944 0.37 20.04 -18.99
CA ASN A 944 0.42 18.63 -19.44
C ASN A 944 0.02 18.45 -20.93
N ALA A 945 0.41 19.38 -21.78
CA ALA A 945 0.14 19.33 -23.22
C ALA A 945 1.41 19.03 -24.02
N ARG A 946 1.28 18.21 -25.08
CA ARG A 946 2.35 18.05 -26.08
C ARG A 946 2.21 19.14 -27.13
N ALA A 947 3.33 19.75 -27.53
CA ALA A 947 3.32 20.84 -28.50
C ALA A 947 2.65 20.45 -29.84
N GLU A 948 2.76 19.18 -30.26
CA GLU A 948 2.15 18.63 -31.48
C GLU A 948 0.61 18.61 -31.45
N ASP A 949 0.01 18.50 -30.26
CA ASP A 949 -1.44 18.42 -30.08
C ASP A 949 -2.09 19.80 -29.87
N VAL A 950 -1.28 20.83 -29.61
CA VAL A 950 -1.77 22.17 -29.27
C VAL A 950 -2.23 22.90 -30.53
N VAL A 951 -3.49 23.32 -30.54
CA VAL A 951 -4.00 24.26 -31.55
C VAL A 951 -3.68 25.68 -31.11
N MET A 952 -2.58 26.22 -31.61
CA MET A 952 -2.12 27.57 -31.30
C MET A 952 -2.72 28.62 -32.25
N ILE A 953 -3.46 29.59 -31.69
CA ILE A 953 -4.14 30.64 -32.45
C ILE A 953 -3.68 31.99 -31.93
N ARG A 954 -2.89 32.71 -32.73
CA ARG A 954 -2.24 33.97 -32.33
C ARG A 954 -2.66 35.13 -33.23
N ALA A 955 -3.12 36.22 -32.63
CA ALA A 955 -3.39 37.50 -33.28
C ALA A 955 -2.31 38.55 -32.92
N ARG A 956 -2.24 39.64 -33.68
CA ARG A 956 -1.42 40.81 -33.32
C ARG A 956 -1.98 41.45 -32.05
N THR A 957 -1.11 41.74 -31.10
CA THR A 957 -1.45 42.36 -29.81
C THR A 957 -1.14 43.86 -29.78
N THR A 958 -0.51 44.39 -30.83
CA THR A 958 -0.18 45.82 -31.00
C THR A 958 -1.43 46.68 -31.22
N ARG A 959 -1.56 47.80 -30.49
CA ARG A 959 -2.63 48.79 -30.65
C ARG A 959 -2.11 50.05 -31.32
N GLY A 960 -2.46 50.29 -32.58
CA GLY A 960 -2.01 51.47 -33.34
C GLY A 960 -2.57 52.81 -32.84
N ASN A 961 -3.55 52.79 -31.92
CA ASN A 961 -4.16 53.96 -31.32
C ASN A 961 -3.54 54.34 -29.95
N VAL A 962 -2.40 53.76 -29.57
CA VAL A 962 -1.70 53.99 -28.30
C VAL A 962 -0.31 54.55 -28.58
N VAL A 963 0.05 55.64 -27.91
CA VAL A 963 1.37 56.28 -27.98
C VAL A 963 2.13 56.01 -26.68
N TYR A 964 3.39 55.59 -26.78
CA TYR A 964 4.27 55.31 -25.64
C TYR A 964 5.26 56.45 -25.44
N SER A 965 5.44 56.89 -24.19
CA SER A 965 6.41 57.93 -23.81
C SER A 965 7.03 57.56 -22.46
N VAL A 966 8.35 57.70 -22.33
CA VAL A 966 9.10 57.48 -21.08
C VAL A 966 9.73 58.81 -20.67
N ILE A 967 9.49 59.23 -19.43
CA ILE A 967 10.08 60.44 -18.85
C ILE A 967 10.96 59.99 -17.69
N SER A 968 12.27 60.26 -17.80
CA SER A 968 13.23 59.95 -16.75
C SER A 968 13.45 61.18 -15.86
N VAL A 969 13.28 61.00 -14.55
CA VAL A 969 13.49 62.07 -13.56
C VAL A 969 14.74 61.74 -12.74
N PRO A 970 15.79 62.56 -12.77
CA PRO A 970 17.02 62.30 -12.02
C PRO A 970 16.82 62.56 -10.52
N ALA A 971 17.36 61.70 -9.67
CA ALA A 971 17.32 61.86 -8.22
C ALA A 971 18.51 61.17 -7.54
N THR A 972 18.97 61.75 -6.43
CA THR A 972 20.14 61.29 -5.65
C THR A 972 19.76 60.39 -4.48
N THR A 973 18.54 60.54 -3.95
CA THR A 973 18.01 59.68 -2.88
C THR A 973 16.63 59.15 -3.24
N ALA A 974 16.22 58.03 -2.64
CA ALA A 974 14.89 57.45 -2.87
C ALA A 974 13.75 58.42 -2.49
N ARG A 975 13.94 59.26 -1.46
CA ARG A 975 12.96 60.28 -1.06
C ARG A 975 12.84 61.42 -2.07
N GLU A 976 13.96 61.89 -2.61
CA GLU A 976 13.98 62.88 -3.70
C GLU A 976 13.36 62.31 -4.97
N ALA A 977 13.62 61.03 -5.28
CA ALA A 977 13.04 60.34 -6.42
C ALA A 977 11.51 60.31 -6.33
N THR A 978 10.95 59.91 -5.19
CA THR A 978 9.50 59.89 -4.98
C THR A 978 8.89 61.28 -5.16
N ALA A 979 9.45 62.32 -4.53
CA ALA A 979 8.92 63.68 -4.64
C ALA A 979 9.00 64.23 -6.07
N ALA A 980 10.11 63.98 -6.77
CA ALA A 980 10.29 64.43 -8.15
C ALA A 980 9.37 63.70 -9.13
N ILE A 981 9.13 62.39 -8.94
CA ILE A 981 8.18 61.62 -9.75
C ILE A 981 6.75 62.10 -9.51
N VAL A 982 6.37 62.41 -8.27
CA VAL A 982 5.03 62.94 -7.94
C VAL A 982 4.78 64.30 -8.61
N ASN A 983 5.76 65.22 -8.55
CA ASN A 983 5.68 66.51 -9.23
C ASN A 983 5.59 66.35 -10.75
N GLN A 984 6.42 65.47 -11.33
CA GLN A 984 6.37 65.22 -12.77
C GLN A 984 5.04 64.57 -13.18
N ALA A 985 4.49 63.68 -12.35
CA ALA A 985 3.20 63.05 -12.59
C ALA A 985 2.08 64.09 -12.62
N LYS A 986 2.08 65.04 -11.68
CA LYS A 986 1.14 66.17 -11.65
C LYS A 986 1.18 66.98 -12.95
N GLU A 987 2.35 67.45 -13.37
CA GLU A 987 2.50 68.24 -14.60
C GLU A 987 1.96 67.51 -15.84
N VAL A 988 2.21 66.20 -15.94
CA VAL A 988 1.73 65.39 -17.07
C VAL A 988 0.22 65.20 -17.00
N ILE A 989 -0.33 64.94 -15.80
CA ILE A 989 -1.78 64.81 -15.59
C ILE A 989 -2.47 66.12 -15.97
N ASP A 990 -1.98 67.26 -15.48
CA ASP A 990 -2.51 68.60 -15.76
C ASP A 990 -2.58 68.87 -17.25
N ARG A 991 -1.44 68.73 -17.93
CA ARG A 991 -1.34 68.89 -19.37
C ARG A 991 -2.32 67.98 -20.12
N LYS A 992 -2.46 66.71 -19.70
CA LYS A 992 -3.38 65.76 -20.35
C LYS A 992 -4.85 66.06 -20.08
N LEU A 993 -5.18 66.60 -18.90
CA LEU A 993 -6.54 67.02 -18.54
C LEU A 993 -6.94 68.33 -19.24
N GLU A 994 -5.97 69.16 -19.63
CA GLU A 994 -6.12 70.35 -20.48
C GLU A 994 -6.26 69.98 -21.97
N GLU A 995 -5.39 69.11 -22.49
CA GLU A 995 -5.41 68.62 -23.87
C GLU A 995 -6.72 67.88 -24.21
N HIS A 996 -7.33 67.21 -23.22
CA HIS A 996 -8.53 66.42 -23.41
C HIS A 996 -9.64 66.89 -22.47
N LEU A 997 -10.70 67.47 -23.05
CA LEU A 997 -11.88 67.93 -22.33
C LEU A 997 -12.65 66.77 -21.69
N TRP A 998 -13.50 67.09 -20.71
CA TRP A 998 -14.45 66.15 -20.09
C TRP A 998 -15.26 65.37 -21.15
N PRO A 999 -15.42 64.03 -21.04
CA PRO A 999 -15.22 63.17 -19.87
C PRO A 999 -13.88 62.42 -19.81
N ALA A 1000 -12.80 62.94 -20.42
CA ALA A 1000 -11.52 62.22 -20.47
C ALA A 1000 -11.02 61.76 -19.08
N LYS A 1001 -10.60 60.49 -19.02
CA LYS A 1001 -10.18 59.77 -17.81
C LYS A 1001 -8.69 59.45 -17.83
N VAL A 1002 -8.06 59.53 -16.67
CA VAL A 1002 -6.64 59.23 -16.43
C VAL A 1002 -6.52 58.19 -15.31
N ILE A 1003 -5.64 57.20 -15.51
CA ILE A 1003 -5.27 56.23 -14.47
C ILE A 1003 -3.79 56.37 -14.18
N VAL A 1004 -3.44 56.41 -12.90
CA VAL A 1004 -2.04 56.44 -12.44
C VAL A 1004 -1.75 55.17 -11.66
N TYR A 1005 -0.82 54.35 -12.12
CA TYR A 1005 -0.39 53.13 -11.44
C TYR A 1005 0.85 53.37 -10.58
N CYS A 1006 0.76 53.02 -9.29
CA CYS A 1006 1.88 52.97 -8.36
C CYS A 1006 2.23 51.53 -7.99
N GLN A 1007 3.49 51.28 -7.65
CA GLN A 1007 3.97 49.94 -7.28
C GLN A 1007 3.54 49.52 -5.88
N ARG A 1008 3.39 50.47 -4.95
CA ARG A 1008 3.12 50.22 -3.54
C ARG A 1008 1.81 50.87 -3.08
N VAL A 1009 1.20 50.29 -2.05
CA VAL A 1009 -0.05 50.79 -1.45
C VAL A 1009 0.15 52.16 -0.81
N ASP A 1010 1.24 52.35 -0.06
CA ASP A 1010 1.62 53.63 0.55
C ASP A 1010 1.75 54.74 -0.51
N ALA A 1011 2.50 54.49 -1.59
CA ALA A 1011 2.65 55.44 -2.71
C ALA A 1011 1.33 55.74 -3.44
N THR A 1012 0.41 54.76 -3.52
CA THR A 1012 -0.93 54.95 -4.09
C THR A 1012 -1.75 55.92 -3.25
N GLU A 1013 -1.74 55.73 -1.93
CA GLU A 1013 -2.49 56.60 -1.01
C GLU A 1013 -1.91 58.00 -0.94
N ASP A 1014 -0.58 58.12 -0.86
CA ASP A 1014 0.08 59.42 -0.74
C ASP A 1014 -0.15 60.28 -2.00
N LEU A 1015 0.01 59.69 -3.19
CA LEU A 1015 -0.25 60.39 -4.44
C LEU A 1015 -1.74 60.71 -4.63
N ALA A 1016 -2.65 59.82 -4.24
CA ALA A 1016 -4.10 60.09 -4.29
C ALA A 1016 -4.48 61.26 -3.36
N LYS A 1017 -3.92 61.30 -2.15
CA LYS A 1017 -4.11 62.42 -1.20
C LYS A 1017 -3.58 63.72 -1.77
N GLU A 1018 -2.40 63.69 -2.39
CA GLU A 1018 -1.75 64.89 -2.94
C GLU A 1018 -2.43 65.44 -4.21
N LEU A 1019 -3.10 64.56 -4.97
CA LEU A 1019 -3.91 64.91 -6.14
C LEU A 1019 -5.37 65.21 -5.79
N GLY A 1020 -5.82 64.89 -4.57
CA GLY A 1020 -7.23 65.03 -4.17
C GLY A 1020 -8.18 64.13 -4.99
N CYS A 1021 -7.75 62.92 -5.34
CA CYS A 1021 -8.53 61.96 -6.13
C CYS A 1021 -8.67 60.59 -5.41
N ASP A 1022 -9.42 59.67 -6.00
CA ASP A 1022 -9.64 58.35 -5.40
C ASP A 1022 -8.39 57.45 -5.54
N ALA A 1023 -8.09 56.72 -4.46
CA ALA A 1023 -7.12 55.62 -4.45
C ALA A 1023 -7.81 54.28 -4.76
N TYR A 1024 -7.11 53.33 -5.39
CA TYR A 1024 -7.60 51.97 -5.64
C TYR A 1024 -6.51 50.90 -5.43
N HIS A 1025 -6.61 50.15 -4.34
CA HIS A 1025 -5.69 49.06 -4.02
C HIS A 1025 -6.40 47.93 -3.26
N ARG A 1026 -5.68 46.85 -2.98
CA ARG A 1026 -6.22 45.64 -2.31
C ARG A 1026 -6.87 45.94 -0.95
N GLU A 1027 -6.44 46.98 -0.25
CA GLU A 1027 -6.86 47.27 1.14
C GLU A 1027 -7.78 48.48 1.25
N VAL A 1028 -8.09 49.16 0.14
CA VAL A 1028 -8.78 50.47 0.16
C VAL A 1028 -10.21 50.42 0.68
N ASP A 1029 -10.88 49.27 0.57
CA ASP A 1029 -12.26 49.07 1.01
C ASP A 1029 -12.69 47.59 0.98
N THR A 1030 -13.90 47.34 1.49
CA THR A 1030 -14.69 46.12 1.24
C THR A 1030 -14.93 45.90 -0.26
N ARG A 1031 -15.33 44.69 -0.66
CA ARG A 1031 -15.62 44.35 -2.07
C ARG A 1031 -16.62 45.32 -2.70
N ASP A 1032 -17.69 45.62 -1.96
CA ASP A 1032 -18.78 46.46 -2.45
C ASP A 1032 -18.37 47.94 -2.45
N GLY A 1033 -17.56 48.38 -1.47
CA GLY A 1033 -16.96 49.72 -1.47
C GLY A 1033 -16.00 49.97 -2.62
N LYS A 1034 -15.19 48.97 -3.01
CA LYS A 1034 -14.34 49.05 -4.22
C LYS A 1034 -15.16 49.14 -5.50
N ALA A 1035 -16.25 48.39 -5.60
CA ALA A 1035 -17.15 48.42 -6.75
C ALA A 1035 -17.82 49.81 -6.89
N GLU A 1036 -18.23 50.41 -5.77
CA GLU A 1036 -18.84 51.74 -5.75
C GLU A 1036 -17.84 52.84 -6.12
N ARG A 1037 -16.61 52.82 -5.58
CA ARG A 1037 -15.53 53.76 -5.98
C ARG A 1037 -15.26 53.70 -7.48
N LEU A 1038 -15.18 52.50 -8.02
CA LEU A 1038 -14.98 52.30 -9.45
C LEU A 1038 -16.17 52.81 -10.27
N ARG A 1039 -17.40 52.55 -9.81
CA ARG A 1039 -18.63 53.02 -10.45
C ARG A 1039 -18.72 54.55 -10.48
N LEU A 1040 -18.36 55.22 -9.38
CA LEU A 1040 -18.31 56.69 -9.27
C LEU A 1040 -17.26 57.28 -10.21
N TRP A 1041 -16.06 56.68 -10.26
CA TRP A 1041 -15.03 57.11 -11.21
C TRP A 1041 -15.49 56.92 -12.66
N MET A 1042 -16.11 55.79 -13.01
CA MET A 1042 -16.65 55.54 -14.34
C MET A 1042 -17.81 56.49 -14.71
N SER A 1043 -18.73 56.77 -13.78
CA SER A 1043 -19.92 57.58 -14.05
C SER A 1043 -19.59 59.06 -14.22
N GLY A 1044 -18.54 59.55 -13.56
CA GLY A 1044 -18.10 60.93 -13.65
C GLY A 1044 -19.15 61.94 -13.20
N SER A 1045 -20.04 61.56 -12.28
CA SER A 1045 -21.27 62.30 -12.00
C SER A 1045 -21.09 63.62 -11.22
N ARG A 1046 -19.85 64.03 -10.87
CA ARG A 1046 -19.55 65.28 -10.17
C ARG A 1046 -18.36 66.01 -10.80
N ARG A 1047 -18.36 67.35 -10.72
CA ARG A 1047 -17.35 68.22 -11.37
C ARG A 1047 -16.32 68.71 -10.34
N GLY A 1048 -15.08 68.25 -10.46
CA GLY A 1048 -13.90 68.77 -9.76
C GLY A 1048 -12.65 68.83 -10.69
N GLN A 1049 -11.58 69.52 -10.26
CA GLN A 1049 -10.34 69.71 -11.04
C GLN A 1049 -9.56 68.39 -11.23
N TYR A 1050 -9.40 67.60 -10.17
CA TYR A 1050 -8.78 66.26 -10.17
C TYR A 1050 -9.73 65.17 -9.60
N GLY A 1051 -10.49 65.54 -8.56
CA GLY A 1051 -11.36 64.66 -7.79
C GLY A 1051 -12.80 64.56 -8.31
N GLU A 1052 -13.40 63.40 -7.99
CA GLU A 1052 -14.78 62.95 -8.29
C GLU A 1052 -15.07 62.57 -9.75
N GLY A 1053 -14.05 62.00 -10.42
CA GLY A 1053 -14.27 61.06 -11.53
C GLY A 1053 -13.36 61.21 -12.76
N ARG A 1054 -12.34 62.08 -12.79
CA ARG A 1054 -11.39 62.13 -13.93
C ARG A 1054 -10.13 61.30 -13.70
N VAL A 1055 -9.55 61.38 -12.52
CA VAL A 1055 -8.28 60.72 -12.17
C VAL A 1055 -8.53 59.66 -11.11
N ILE A 1056 -7.88 58.51 -11.24
CA ILE A 1056 -7.81 57.49 -10.19
C ILE A 1056 -6.36 57.00 -10.07
N VAL A 1057 -5.86 56.93 -8.84
CA VAL A 1057 -4.53 56.41 -8.54
C VAL A 1057 -4.69 55.00 -8.01
N ALA A 1058 -3.92 54.05 -8.52
CA ALA A 1058 -4.16 52.65 -8.24
C ALA A 1058 -2.90 51.81 -8.18
N THR A 1059 -2.99 50.67 -7.52
CA THR A 1059 -2.07 49.55 -7.74
C THR A 1059 -2.57 48.70 -8.90
N ASN A 1060 -1.84 47.64 -9.24
CA ASN A 1060 -2.28 46.61 -10.21
C ASN A 1060 -3.63 45.94 -9.87
N ALA A 1061 -4.16 46.16 -8.67
CA ALA A 1061 -5.53 45.80 -8.30
C ALA A 1061 -6.59 46.42 -9.23
N LEU A 1062 -6.34 47.60 -9.82
CA LEU A 1062 -7.23 48.26 -10.79
C LEU A 1062 -6.89 47.87 -12.24
N GLY A 1063 -6.74 46.60 -12.56
CA GLY A 1063 -6.28 46.18 -13.91
C GLY A 1063 -7.30 45.41 -14.75
N LEU A 1064 -8.33 44.84 -14.13
CA LEU A 1064 -8.91 43.59 -14.65
C LEU A 1064 -10.43 43.68 -14.74
N GLY A 1065 -10.92 43.99 -15.95
CA GLY A 1065 -12.34 44.02 -16.30
C GLY A 1065 -12.85 45.36 -16.82
N ILE A 1066 -12.09 46.44 -16.66
CA ILE A 1066 -12.55 47.78 -17.06
C ILE A 1066 -12.53 47.92 -18.59
N LEU A 1067 -13.72 47.95 -19.21
CA LEU A 1067 -13.93 48.22 -20.63
C LEU A 1067 -14.30 49.70 -20.88
N HIS A 1068 -13.70 50.62 -20.11
CA HIS A 1068 -13.97 52.05 -20.25
C HIS A 1068 -12.87 52.75 -21.08
N PRO A 1069 -13.20 53.74 -21.93
CA PRO A 1069 -12.19 54.48 -22.68
C PRO A 1069 -11.29 55.28 -21.71
N VAL A 1070 -10.00 54.94 -21.66
CA VAL A 1070 -8.98 55.65 -20.88
C VAL A 1070 -8.03 56.36 -21.84
N MET A 1071 -7.78 57.65 -21.58
CA MET A 1071 -6.99 58.50 -22.45
C MET A 1071 -5.49 58.51 -22.09
N CYS A 1072 -5.18 58.44 -20.79
CA CYS A 1072 -3.80 58.46 -20.31
C CYS A 1072 -3.60 57.46 -19.17
N LEU A 1073 -2.49 56.72 -19.24
CA LEU A 1073 -2.05 55.75 -18.24
C LEU A 1073 -0.61 56.07 -17.88
N MET A 1074 -0.38 56.31 -16.59
CA MET A 1074 0.92 56.67 -16.04
C MET A 1074 1.42 55.59 -15.09
N HIS A 1075 2.72 55.32 -15.08
CA HIS A 1075 3.33 54.35 -14.16
C HIS A 1075 4.44 55.03 -13.38
N GLU A 1076 4.37 54.92 -12.06
CA GLU A 1076 5.44 55.33 -11.14
C GLU A 1076 6.30 54.11 -10.80
N ALA A 1077 7.62 54.23 -10.97
CA ALA A 1077 8.58 53.18 -10.65
C ALA A 1077 9.97 53.77 -10.36
N ILE A 1078 10.63 53.23 -9.33
CA ILE A 1078 12.01 53.60 -8.94
C ILE A 1078 12.94 52.43 -9.32
N GLY A 1079 13.89 52.65 -10.23
CA GLY A 1079 14.84 51.62 -10.66
C GLY A 1079 15.44 51.86 -12.04
N SER A 1080 16.23 50.89 -12.54
CA SER A 1080 16.73 50.91 -13.91
C SER A 1080 15.58 50.87 -14.92
N VAL A 1081 15.79 51.42 -16.12
CA VAL A 1081 14.79 51.46 -17.21
C VAL A 1081 14.21 50.06 -17.48
N GLU A 1082 15.01 49.00 -17.41
CA GLU A 1082 14.56 47.62 -17.58
C GLU A 1082 13.56 47.17 -16.49
N ASN A 1083 13.79 47.52 -15.22
CA ASN A 1083 12.86 47.19 -14.13
C ASN A 1083 11.56 48.02 -14.21
N VAL A 1084 11.66 49.26 -14.67
CA VAL A 1084 10.50 50.11 -14.96
C VAL A 1084 9.69 49.53 -16.12
N LEU A 1085 10.35 49.05 -17.18
CA LEU A 1085 9.72 48.39 -18.32
C LEU A 1085 9.08 47.04 -17.96
N LEU A 1086 9.66 46.27 -17.03
CA LEU A 1086 9.07 45.04 -16.52
C LEU A 1086 7.80 45.32 -15.69
N SER A 1087 7.84 46.33 -14.82
CA SER A 1087 6.70 46.78 -14.03
C SER A 1087 5.59 47.38 -14.90
N PHE A 1088 5.98 48.14 -15.94
CA PHE A 1088 5.09 48.64 -16.98
C PHE A 1088 4.47 47.46 -17.75
N ALA A 1089 5.26 46.47 -18.17
CA ALA A 1089 4.75 45.28 -18.83
C ALA A 1089 3.67 44.61 -17.96
N VAL A 1090 3.94 44.22 -16.72
CA VAL A 1090 2.97 43.51 -15.85
C VAL A 1090 1.65 44.29 -15.67
N ASN A 1091 1.72 45.61 -15.48
CA ASN A 1091 0.56 46.43 -15.13
C ASN A 1091 -0.19 46.99 -16.36
N THR A 1092 0.52 47.39 -17.42
CA THR A 1092 -0.06 47.83 -18.69
C THR A 1092 -0.55 46.65 -19.54
N LEU A 1093 -0.01 45.43 -19.33
CA LEU A 1093 -0.51 44.17 -19.89
C LEU A 1093 -1.97 43.91 -19.52
N ALA A 1094 -2.34 44.22 -18.27
CA ALA A 1094 -3.70 44.05 -17.77
C ALA A 1094 -4.72 44.93 -18.52
N TYR A 1095 -4.32 46.14 -18.92
CA TYR A 1095 -5.22 47.12 -19.56
C TYR A 1095 -5.15 47.15 -21.10
N PHE A 1096 -3.95 47.05 -21.69
CA PHE A 1096 -3.72 47.24 -23.12
C PHE A 1096 -3.22 46.00 -23.88
N GLY A 1097 -2.78 44.94 -23.18
CA GLY A 1097 -2.35 43.68 -23.81
C GLY A 1097 -1.08 43.80 -24.68
N LEU A 1098 0.02 44.32 -24.12
CA LEU A 1098 1.31 44.57 -24.81
C LEU A 1098 2.26 43.37 -24.94
N SER A 1099 2.94 43.22 -26.09
CA SER A 1099 4.12 42.36 -26.23
C SER A 1099 5.38 43.10 -25.79
N ALA A 1100 6.23 42.49 -24.95
CA ALA A 1100 7.51 43.06 -24.50
C ALA A 1100 8.56 43.27 -25.63
N GLN A 1101 8.34 42.74 -26.83
CA GLN A 1101 9.32 42.81 -27.94
C GLN A 1101 9.37 44.15 -28.69
N ASN A 1102 8.46 45.09 -28.44
CA ASN A 1102 8.40 46.38 -29.17
C ASN A 1102 8.68 47.61 -28.29
N LEU A 1103 9.29 47.43 -27.12
CA LEU A 1103 9.77 48.52 -26.26
C LEU A 1103 11.29 48.50 -26.18
#